data_AF-A0A8H4X2Y8-F1
#
_entry.id   AF-A0A8H4X2Y8-F1
#
_cell.length_a   1.000
_cell.length_b   1.000
_cell.length_c   1.000
_cell.angle_alpha   90.00
_cell.angle_beta   90.00
_cell.angle_gamma   90.00
#
_symmetry.space_group_name_H-M   'P 1'
#
loop_
_entity.id
_entity.type
_entity.pdbx_description
1 polymer ?
#
loop_
_entity_poly.entity_id
_entity_poly.type
_entity_poly.pdbx_seq_one_letter_code
_entity_poly.pdbx_strand_id
1 'polypeptide(L)'
;MSVYDVKGKNAIVTGAGSGICLAFAKQLLENGCSVVIADLKLRPEAEEFVNKWATTESGKPTVHFHKTDISDWAQISSLWEAALEKLGQIDIVCNGAGVYEPPSSTFWNPPGVSPLAEDKADGSPGVYNTFAVNALGPIRLAQIAMDYWLQNRNVQGNILWVASCGGYMHSLQTPLYFASKAAIVSFVKSLSTVRKRFGIRNAAVCPGSVHTPIFHPEYCRDRVPPDTLGLTAEQCADVMFQVLTGEKYGDGNIVETMLIGNRESNSVNVREVPMEALYPTVVAEGSHDGFNSSFSLSQAQIKDANLSETVASSINTVINFHQSSLANGGPKQDDFYSLPGKPTDLRPGQVLKVQEVTNPAPFSIAPGSSLSRILYATRNFNGTIIPASAYILWPFLPRQFNGQSGRKAPAVLWAHGTSGFFIDSAPSAHRGLYYENVVPLSLAQEGYAVVAPDFAGLGVDKSWDGSDIPHQYFATPAGAQDTLFAMEAALETFRNRLSGKFAIMGHSQGGGIAWGAAEALAKGKDTNGRKAFVELLKDYVGTISIAPVTKPLSTSRLFSSYSASIALSSIFPDFKPSQWLTPLGVARQKLMKQIGGSVAAGQQLFFTEPQNTFEKSDWYNSSYHATAFDKLGTVGDKPFAGPLLVIQGSEDFFIAASTTNETIAKTAALYPDISLSYIYVDKFGHTPIISGVRSLWMAWLEDRFQGKQQQKRLKRTHVRGWLGGDKPFFGSNGYLQWSGAPEYLYQNPGAV
;
A
#
# COMPACT_ATOMS: atom_id res chain seq x y z
N MET A 1 16.80 -25.96 -1.45
CA MET A 1 18.20 -25.48 -1.56
C MET A 1 18.80 -25.57 -0.15
N SER A 2 20.12 -25.66 0.03
CA SER A 2 20.73 -26.23 1.24
C SER A 2 21.07 -25.23 2.37
N VAL A 3 21.09 -25.71 3.62
CA VAL A 3 21.62 -25.07 4.84
C VAL A 3 23.03 -24.48 4.61
N TYR A 4 23.38 -23.36 5.24
CA TYR A 4 24.75 -22.81 5.20
C TYR A 4 25.67 -23.71 6.04
N ASP A 5 26.56 -24.45 5.38
CA ASP A 5 27.50 -25.37 6.04
C ASP A 5 28.74 -24.63 6.55
N VAL A 6 29.02 -24.79 7.85
CA VAL A 6 30.19 -24.18 8.53
C VAL A 6 31.42 -25.09 8.49
N LYS A 7 31.28 -26.34 8.07
CA LYS A 7 32.40 -27.29 8.06
C LYS A 7 33.47 -26.85 7.05
N GLY A 8 34.71 -26.76 7.52
CA GLY A 8 35.85 -26.29 6.72
C GLY A 8 35.85 -24.78 6.43
N LYS A 9 34.97 -24.01 7.10
CA LYS A 9 34.92 -22.55 7.03
C LYS A 9 35.82 -21.90 8.06
N ASN A 10 36.10 -20.62 7.87
CA ASN A 10 36.95 -19.83 8.74
C ASN A 10 36.20 -18.61 9.26
N ALA A 11 36.20 -18.42 10.58
CA ALA A 11 35.44 -17.37 11.26
C ALA A 11 36.33 -16.42 12.05
N ILE A 12 35.96 -15.13 12.10
CA ILE A 12 36.41 -14.18 13.11
C ILE A 12 35.27 -13.95 14.09
N VAL A 13 35.51 -14.09 15.39
CA VAL A 13 34.52 -13.87 16.45
C VAL A 13 35.09 -12.86 17.44
N THR A 14 34.48 -11.68 17.50
CA THR A 14 34.87 -10.62 18.45
C THR A 14 34.15 -10.78 19.79
N GLY A 15 34.81 -10.42 20.89
CA GLY A 15 34.29 -10.59 22.25
C GLY A 15 34.31 -12.04 22.75
N ALA A 16 35.00 -12.95 22.02
CA ALA A 16 35.04 -14.38 22.34
C ALA A 16 36.09 -14.75 23.40
N GLY A 17 36.65 -13.79 24.12
CA GLY A 17 37.43 -14.05 25.34
C GLY A 17 36.55 -14.52 26.52
N SER A 18 35.21 -14.41 26.41
CA SER A 18 34.25 -14.90 27.40
C SER A 18 32.81 -15.01 26.88
N GLY A 19 31.88 -15.47 27.71
CA GLY A 19 30.44 -15.30 27.52
C GLY A 19 29.85 -15.94 26.26
N ILE A 20 28.84 -15.27 25.68
CA ILE A 20 28.08 -15.73 24.49
C ILE A 20 29.02 -16.08 23.33
N CYS A 21 29.97 -15.19 23.03
CA CYS A 21 30.83 -15.33 21.86
C CYS A 21 31.86 -16.45 22.02
N LEU A 22 32.33 -16.73 23.25
CA LEU A 22 33.14 -17.92 23.51
C LEU A 22 32.35 -19.21 23.30
N ALA A 23 31.11 -19.27 23.80
CA ALA A 23 30.23 -20.44 23.59
C ALA A 23 29.96 -20.66 22.09
N PHE A 24 29.73 -19.58 21.34
CA PHE A 24 29.56 -19.65 19.90
C PHE A 24 30.83 -20.07 19.15
N ALA A 25 32.01 -19.57 19.56
CA ALA A 25 33.29 -19.99 18.99
C ALA A 25 33.57 -21.48 19.21
N LYS A 26 33.24 -22.02 20.40
CA LYS A 26 33.30 -23.45 20.70
C LYS A 26 32.40 -24.24 19.75
N GLN A 27 31.15 -23.81 19.59
CA GLN A 27 30.17 -24.47 18.73
C GLN A 27 30.59 -24.46 17.25
N LEU A 28 31.13 -23.36 16.73
CA LEU A 28 31.70 -23.31 15.38
C LEU A 28 32.82 -24.33 15.20
N LEU A 29 33.76 -24.37 16.14
CA LEU A 29 34.90 -25.28 16.10
C LEU A 29 34.48 -26.76 16.14
N GLU A 30 33.55 -27.10 17.02
CA GLU A 30 32.99 -28.45 17.14
C GLU A 30 32.25 -28.90 15.87
N ASN A 31 31.74 -27.94 15.08
CA ASN A 31 31.11 -28.19 13.78
C ASN A 31 32.09 -28.08 12.60
N GLY A 32 33.40 -28.01 12.86
CA GLY A 32 34.43 -28.09 11.84
C GLY A 32 34.89 -26.75 11.26
N CYS A 33 34.57 -25.62 11.90
CA CYS A 33 34.99 -24.28 11.48
C CYS A 33 36.22 -23.81 12.27
N SER A 34 37.26 -23.29 11.61
CA SER A 34 38.41 -22.69 12.32
C SER A 34 38.10 -21.26 12.77
N VAL A 35 38.60 -20.84 13.94
CA VAL A 35 38.17 -19.58 14.57
C VAL A 35 39.32 -18.67 15.01
N VAL A 36 39.28 -17.47 14.43
CA VAL A 36 39.69 -16.13 14.90
C VAL A 36 39.09 -15.60 16.21
N ILE A 37 39.57 -15.90 17.41
CA ILE A 37 39.06 -15.22 18.63
C ILE A 37 39.75 -13.86 18.80
N ALA A 38 38.95 -12.79 18.81
CA ALA A 38 39.42 -11.43 19.01
C ALA A 38 38.81 -10.80 20.28
N ASP A 39 39.67 -10.43 21.23
CA ASP A 39 39.26 -9.78 22.48
C ASP A 39 40.47 -9.06 23.13
N LEU A 40 40.22 -8.25 24.16
CA LEU A 40 41.26 -7.58 24.93
C LEU A 40 42.11 -8.57 25.74
N LYS A 41 41.48 -9.66 26.21
CA LYS A 41 42.10 -10.74 26.97
C LYS A 41 41.23 -12.00 26.92
N LEU A 42 41.84 -13.14 27.20
CA LEU A 42 41.12 -14.38 27.47
C LEU A 42 40.80 -14.48 28.97
N ARG A 43 39.62 -15.01 29.30
CA ARG A 43 39.35 -15.52 30.64
C ARG A 43 39.83 -16.98 30.76
N PRO A 44 39.98 -17.54 31.98
CA PRO A 44 40.50 -18.90 32.15
C PRO A 44 39.79 -19.96 31.29
N GLU A 45 38.47 -19.87 31.16
CA GLU A 45 37.65 -20.78 30.34
C GLU A 45 37.93 -20.67 28.82
N ALA A 46 38.43 -19.53 28.36
CA ALA A 46 38.81 -19.29 26.98
C ALA A 46 40.29 -19.66 26.74
N GLU A 47 41.17 -19.44 27.72
CA GLU A 47 42.56 -19.91 27.68
C GLU A 47 42.62 -21.43 27.59
N GLU A 48 41.84 -22.14 28.41
CA GLU A 48 41.74 -23.60 28.36
C GLU A 48 41.25 -24.07 26.98
N PHE A 49 40.24 -23.40 26.43
CA PHE A 49 39.70 -23.71 25.12
C PHE A 49 40.74 -23.53 24.00
N VAL A 50 41.45 -22.39 23.99
CA VAL A 50 42.48 -22.11 23.00
C VAL A 50 43.63 -23.11 23.11
N ASN A 51 44.12 -23.39 24.33
CA ASN A 51 45.21 -24.34 24.55
C ASN A 51 44.84 -25.76 24.14
N LYS A 52 43.57 -26.16 24.31
CA LYS A 52 43.08 -27.50 23.94
C LYS A 52 43.00 -27.69 22.42
N TRP A 53 42.72 -26.63 21.66
CA TRP A 53 42.37 -26.72 20.24
C TRP A 53 43.34 -26.01 19.30
N ALA A 54 44.39 -25.38 19.83
CA ALA A 54 45.47 -24.83 19.01
C ALA A 54 46.25 -25.98 18.35
N THR A 55 46.02 -26.20 17.06
CA THR A 55 46.77 -27.14 16.23
C THR A 55 47.31 -26.45 14.98
N THR A 56 48.43 -26.97 14.48
CA THR A 56 49.05 -26.56 13.20
C THR A 56 48.80 -27.59 12.08
N GLU A 57 48.04 -28.64 12.36
CA GLU A 57 47.75 -29.70 11.39
C GLU A 57 46.77 -29.21 10.31
N SER A 58 47.22 -29.22 9.06
CA SER A 58 46.42 -28.77 7.92
C SER A 58 45.12 -29.57 7.78
N GLY A 59 44.01 -28.86 7.56
CA GLY A 59 42.68 -29.46 7.37
C GLY A 59 41.95 -29.84 8.66
N LYS A 60 42.56 -29.66 9.84
CA LYS A 60 41.86 -29.77 11.13
C LYS A 60 41.35 -28.39 11.59
N PRO A 61 40.13 -28.31 12.15
CA PRO A 61 39.64 -27.09 12.78
C PRO A 61 40.60 -26.64 13.88
N THR A 62 40.93 -25.36 13.90
CA THR A 62 41.86 -24.77 14.86
C THR A 62 41.32 -23.46 15.39
N VAL A 63 41.80 -23.03 16.56
CA VAL A 63 41.44 -21.75 17.17
C VAL A 63 42.70 -20.95 17.45
N HIS A 64 42.67 -19.66 17.14
CA HIS A 64 43.73 -18.73 17.46
C HIS A 64 43.17 -17.55 18.23
N PHE A 65 43.93 -17.08 19.22
CA PHE A 65 43.65 -15.81 19.88
C PHE A 65 44.50 -14.71 19.24
N HIS A 66 43.85 -13.61 18.90
CA HIS A 66 44.51 -12.36 18.52
C HIS A 66 44.00 -11.25 19.43
N LYS A 67 44.90 -10.64 20.20
CA LYS A 67 44.53 -9.54 21.11
C LYS A 67 44.06 -8.35 20.28
N THR A 68 42.84 -7.88 20.50
CA THR A 68 42.25 -6.78 19.73
C THR A 68 41.37 -5.91 20.61
N ASP A 69 41.68 -4.62 20.64
CA ASP A 69 40.73 -3.59 21.03
C ASP A 69 39.89 -3.20 19.81
N ILE A 70 38.59 -3.54 19.83
CA ILE A 70 37.69 -3.27 18.70
C ILE A 70 37.38 -1.77 18.54
N SER A 71 37.72 -0.92 19.53
CA SER A 71 37.61 0.53 19.38
C SER A 71 38.77 1.16 18.58
N ASP A 72 39.87 0.41 18.40
CA ASP A 72 41.08 0.85 17.70
C ASP A 72 41.14 0.30 16.28
N TRP A 73 40.97 1.18 15.29
CA TRP A 73 40.94 0.79 13.88
C TRP A 73 42.23 0.16 13.36
N ALA A 74 43.39 0.51 13.92
CA ALA A 74 44.65 -0.12 13.52
C ALA A 74 44.69 -1.59 13.97
N GLN A 75 44.17 -1.87 15.18
CA GLN A 75 44.05 -3.24 15.68
C GLN A 75 42.98 -4.04 14.93
N ILE A 76 41.89 -3.43 14.46
CA ILE A 76 40.92 -4.11 13.59
C ILE A 76 41.57 -4.54 12.26
N SER A 77 42.38 -3.67 11.64
CA SER A 77 43.10 -4.03 10.42
C SER A 77 44.11 -5.16 10.68
N SER A 78 44.87 -5.08 11.78
CA SER A 78 45.84 -6.12 12.16
C SER A 78 45.16 -7.46 12.46
N LEU A 79 43.98 -7.46 13.09
CA LEU A 79 43.16 -8.66 13.29
C LEU A 79 42.81 -9.32 11.96
N TRP A 80 42.35 -8.55 10.98
CA TRP A 80 41.99 -9.08 9.67
C TRP A 80 43.18 -9.71 8.96
N GLU A 81 44.32 -9.02 8.95
CA GLU A 81 45.58 -9.52 8.37
C GLU A 81 46.04 -10.82 9.05
N ALA A 82 46.03 -10.85 10.39
CA ALA A 82 46.42 -12.03 11.15
C ALA A 82 45.48 -13.21 10.90
N ALA A 83 44.16 -12.97 10.79
CA ALA A 83 43.20 -14.01 10.50
C ALA A 83 43.42 -14.60 9.10
N LEU A 84 43.68 -13.76 8.09
CA LEU A 84 44.04 -14.21 6.74
C LEU A 84 45.37 -14.96 6.70
N GLU A 85 46.38 -14.52 7.44
CA GLU A 85 47.68 -15.22 7.54
C GLU A 85 47.51 -16.63 8.12
N LYS A 86 46.70 -16.77 9.17
CA LYS A 86 46.50 -18.06 9.86
C LYS A 86 45.56 -19.00 9.12
N LEU A 87 44.47 -18.47 8.55
CA LEU A 87 43.37 -19.28 8.02
C LEU A 87 43.30 -19.29 6.49
N GLY A 88 44.00 -18.39 5.80
CA GLY A 88 44.05 -18.27 4.33
C GLY A 88 42.81 -17.65 3.68
N GLN A 89 41.63 -17.88 4.25
CA GLN A 89 40.34 -17.34 3.81
C GLN A 89 39.50 -17.01 5.03
N ILE A 90 38.62 -16.01 4.93
CA ILE A 90 37.63 -15.69 5.97
C ILE A 90 36.22 -15.77 5.36
N ASP A 91 35.38 -16.64 5.91
CA ASP A 91 34.00 -16.86 5.45
C ASP A 91 32.97 -16.21 6.37
N ILE A 92 33.25 -16.17 7.68
CA ILE A 92 32.29 -15.76 8.71
C ILE A 92 32.88 -14.63 9.54
N VAL A 93 32.09 -13.58 9.79
CA VAL A 93 32.41 -12.56 10.79
C VAL A 93 31.26 -12.49 11.79
N CYS A 94 31.57 -12.79 13.05
CA CYS A 94 30.67 -12.61 14.17
C CYS A 94 31.09 -11.37 14.96
N ASN A 95 30.31 -10.30 14.78
CA ASN A 95 30.44 -9.05 15.51
C ASN A 95 29.78 -9.19 16.88
N GLY A 96 30.57 -9.63 17.86
CA GLY A 96 30.11 -10.05 19.18
C GLY A 96 30.59 -9.20 20.35
N ALA A 97 31.65 -8.42 20.18
CA ALA A 97 32.20 -7.56 21.24
C ALA A 97 31.16 -6.53 21.70
N GLY A 98 31.08 -6.32 23.02
CA GLY A 98 30.19 -5.32 23.58
C GLY A 98 30.47 -5.01 25.05
N VAL A 99 30.15 -3.79 25.44
CA VAL A 99 30.20 -3.28 26.82
C VAL A 99 28.80 -2.78 27.22
N TYR A 100 28.42 -2.98 28.48
CA TYR A 100 27.15 -2.52 29.06
C TYR A 100 27.39 -1.25 29.89
N GLU A 101 26.42 -0.33 29.90
CA GLU A 101 26.36 0.75 30.89
C GLU A 101 25.54 0.27 32.08
N PRO A 102 25.79 0.65 33.34
CA PRO A 102 26.98 1.26 33.97
C PRO A 102 27.90 0.16 34.61
N PRO A 103 29.03 0.48 35.28
CA PRO A 103 29.42 1.74 35.93
C PRO A 103 30.01 2.83 35.02
N SER A 104 30.43 2.49 33.80
CA SER A 104 31.12 3.38 32.86
C SER A 104 30.20 4.34 32.08
N SER A 105 28.97 4.60 32.54
CA SER A 105 28.04 5.46 31.80
C SER A 105 28.49 6.92 31.86
N THR A 106 29.08 7.38 30.77
CA THR A 106 29.51 8.77 30.59
C THR A 106 28.36 9.70 30.18
N PHE A 107 27.16 9.16 29.93
CA PHE A 107 25.96 9.98 29.76
C PHE A 107 25.63 10.75 31.05
N TRP A 108 25.67 10.06 32.20
CA TRP A 108 25.46 10.69 33.51
C TRP A 108 26.71 11.39 34.03
N ASN A 109 27.89 11.02 33.53
CA ASN A 109 29.19 11.55 33.91
C ASN A 109 29.94 12.08 32.67
N PRO A 110 29.58 13.28 32.17
CA PRO A 110 30.11 13.80 30.91
C PRO A 110 31.65 13.96 30.93
N PRO A 111 32.38 13.47 29.92
CA PRO A 111 33.84 13.57 29.83
C PRO A 111 34.32 15.01 29.83
N GLY A 112 35.40 15.29 30.57
CA GLY A 112 35.95 16.65 30.72
C GLY A 112 35.16 17.56 31.68
N VAL A 113 34.02 17.09 32.22
CA VAL A 113 33.18 17.83 33.16
C VAL A 113 33.03 17.08 34.49
N SER A 114 32.69 15.79 34.45
CA SER A 114 32.55 14.96 35.65
C SER A 114 33.88 14.25 35.96
N PRO A 115 34.37 14.28 37.22
CA PRO A 115 35.54 13.50 37.63
C PRO A 115 35.25 11.98 37.66
N LEU A 116 33.99 11.57 37.54
CA LEU A 116 33.56 10.18 37.46
C LEU A 116 33.50 9.65 36.02
N ALA A 117 33.85 10.47 35.03
CA ALA A 117 33.87 10.05 33.63
C ALA A 117 35.06 9.11 33.37
N GLU A 118 34.80 7.97 32.74
CA GLU A 118 35.85 7.01 32.32
C GLU A 118 36.33 7.24 30.88
N ASP A 119 35.49 7.84 30.02
CA ASP A 119 35.92 8.23 28.68
C ASP A 119 36.86 9.43 28.75
N LYS A 120 37.82 9.48 27.82
CA LYS A 120 38.79 10.57 27.78
C LYS A 120 38.13 11.88 27.37
N ALA A 121 38.47 12.96 28.08
CA ALA A 121 38.01 14.31 27.75
C ALA A 121 38.51 14.82 26.39
N ASP A 122 39.64 14.28 25.91
CA ASP A 122 40.29 14.62 24.64
C ASP A 122 39.98 13.63 23.50
N GLY A 123 39.16 12.61 23.75
CA GLY A 123 38.75 11.67 22.71
C GLY A 123 38.21 12.43 21.51
N SER A 124 38.52 11.97 20.29
CA SER A 124 38.06 12.60 19.04
C SER A 124 36.63 13.13 19.22
N PRO A 125 36.38 14.45 19.08
CA PRO A 125 35.13 15.06 19.54
C PRO A 125 33.88 14.27 19.11
N GLY A 126 33.09 13.80 20.08
CA GLY A 126 31.77 13.19 19.83
C GLY A 126 31.66 11.66 19.81
N VAL A 127 32.67 10.89 20.26
CA VAL A 127 32.59 9.42 20.30
C VAL A 127 32.71 8.86 21.74
N TYR A 128 31.61 8.33 22.28
CA TYR A 128 31.60 7.57 23.55
C TYR A 128 32.21 6.18 23.37
N ASN A 129 32.95 5.65 24.35
CA ASN A 129 33.55 4.31 24.26
C ASN A 129 32.51 3.21 24.01
N THR A 130 31.32 3.34 24.62
CA THR A 130 30.19 2.44 24.37
C THR A 130 29.82 2.39 22.87
N PHE A 131 29.81 3.51 22.17
CA PHE A 131 29.56 3.54 20.73
C PHE A 131 30.75 3.02 19.92
N ALA A 132 31.98 3.33 20.34
CA ALA A 132 33.19 2.85 19.68
C ALA A 132 33.24 1.31 19.67
N VAL A 133 32.97 0.68 20.81
CA VAL A 133 32.99 -0.78 20.98
C VAL A 133 31.73 -1.44 20.41
N ASN A 134 30.53 -0.95 20.75
CA ASN A 134 29.29 -1.66 20.41
C ASN A 134 28.81 -1.43 18.97
N ALA A 135 29.25 -0.33 18.31
CA ALA A 135 28.74 0.06 17.00
C ALA A 135 29.86 0.28 15.97
N LEU A 136 30.75 1.25 16.19
CA LEU A 136 31.71 1.69 15.17
C LEU A 136 32.75 0.62 14.82
N GLY A 137 33.33 -0.05 15.82
CA GLY A 137 34.27 -1.16 15.63
C GLY A 137 33.68 -2.32 14.82
N PRO A 138 32.51 -2.87 15.22
CA PRO A 138 31.77 -3.86 14.45
C PRO A 138 31.47 -3.46 13.00
N ILE A 139 31.04 -2.21 12.77
CA ILE A 139 30.78 -1.67 11.43
C ILE A 139 32.08 -1.63 10.62
N ARG A 140 33.20 -1.21 11.21
CA ARG A 140 34.50 -1.17 10.55
C ARG A 140 35.00 -2.56 10.17
N LEU A 141 34.87 -3.56 11.04
CA LEU A 141 35.24 -4.94 10.72
C LEU A 141 34.34 -5.51 9.61
N ALA A 142 33.03 -5.27 9.66
CA ALA A 142 32.11 -5.66 8.61
C ALA A 142 32.42 -5.00 7.26
N GLN A 143 32.86 -3.74 7.26
CA GLN A 143 33.30 -3.02 6.05
C GLN A 143 34.49 -3.72 5.40
N ILE A 144 35.50 -4.11 6.19
CA ILE A 144 36.68 -4.84 5.69
C ILE A 144 36.26 -6.21 5.12
N ALA A 145 35.39 -6.93 5.83
CA ALA A 145 34.89 -8.23 5.38
C ALA A 145 34.09 -8.15 4.07
N MET A 146 33.21 -7.15 3.96
CA MET A 146 32.47 -6.87 2.74
C MET A 146 33.41 -6.58 1.58
N ASP A 147 34.38 -5.68 1.74
CA ASP A 147 35.36 -5.38 0.69
C ASP A 147 36.09 -6.66 0.21
N TYR A 148 36.56 -7.48 1.16
CA TYR A 148 37.20 -8.76 0.84
C TYR A 148 36.29 -9.70 0.04
N TRP A 149 35.03 -9.93 0.45
CA TRP A 149 34.12 -10.83 -0.28
C TRP A 149 33.67 -10.26 -1.63
N LEU A 150 33.57 -8.94 -1.75
CA LEU A 150 33.26 -8.30 -3.04
C LEU A 150 34.43 -8.46 -4.04
N GLN A 151 35.67 -8.52 -3.54
CA GLN A 151 36.86 -8.82 -4.34
C GLN A 151 37.06 -10.33 -4.57
N ASN A 152 36.53 -11.19 -3.69
CA ASN A 152 36.68 -12.66 -3.73
C ASN A 152 35.31 -13.35 -3.85
N ARG A 153 34.67 -13.23 -5.02
CA ARG A 153 33.27 -13.68 -5.26
C ARG A 153 32.99 -15.17 -5.08
N ASN A 154 34.04 -15.99 -5.00
CA ASN A 154 33.97 -17.42 -4.70
C ASN A 154 33.72 -17.70 -3.21
N VAL A 155 33.94 -16.72 -2.33
CA VAL A 155 33.72 -16.86 -0.88
C VAL A 155 32.27 -16.53 -0.55
N GLN A 156 31.59 -17.45 0.13
CA GLN A 156 30.22 -17.25 0.60
C GLN A 156 30.24 -16.57 1.97
N GLY A 157 30.36 -15.25 1.95
CA GLY A 157 30.41 -14.43 3.16
C GLY A 157 29.16 -14.53 4.03
N ASN A 158 29.35 -14.52 5.35
CA ASN A 158 28.26 -14.54 6.34
C ASN A 158 28.60 -13.64 7.55
N ILE A 159 27.83 -12.57 7.74
CA ILE A 159 27.97 -11.65 8.87
C ILE A 159 26.88 -11.93 9.89
N LEU A 160 27.29 -12.28 11.10
CA LEU A 160 26.42 -12.42 12.25
C LEU A 160 26.67 -11.28 13.24
N TRP A 161 25.60 -10.64 13.70
CA TRP A 161 25.69 -9.54 14.66
C TRP A 161 25.08 -9.93 15.99
N VAL A 162 25.79 -9.68 17.09
CA VAL A 162 25.24 -9.79 18.45
C VAL A 162 24.76 -8.41 18.89
N ALA A 163 23.49 -8.14 18.64
CA ALA A 163 22.82 -6.90 19.03
C ALA A 163 22.28 -7.03 20.47
N SER A 164 21.02 -6.67 20.71
CA SER A 164 20.31 -6.79 21.99
C SER A 164 18.84 -6.47 21.78
N CYS A 165 17.95 -6.98 22.64
CA CYS A 165 16.58 -6.43 22.76
C CYS A 165 16.59 -4.92 23.03
N GLY A 166 17.65 -4.39 23.65
CA GLY A 166 17.87 -2.96 23.83
C GLY A 166 18.03 -2.16 22.54
N GLY A 167 18.10 -2.81 21.36
CA GLY A 167 18.09 -2.12 20.07
C GLY A 167 16.72 -1.63 19.60
N TYR A 168 15.63 -2.07 20.22
CA TYR A 168 14.25 -1.64 19.92
C TYR A 168 13.38 -1.47 21.17
N MET A 169 13.92 -1.80 22.35
CA MET A 169 13.39 -1.37 23.64
C MET A 169 14.06 -0.05 24.06
N HIS A 170 13.61 0.57 25.15
CA HIS A 170 14.19 1.82 25.64
C HIS A 170 14.31 1.77 27.17
N SER A 171 15.44 2.23 27.70
CA SER A 171 15.67 2.34 29.14
C SER A 171 16.43 3.61 29.47
N LEU A 172 15.89 4.39 30.41
CA LEU A 172 16.58 5.57 30.94
C LEU A 172 17.89 5.17 31.66
N GLN A 173 17.98 3.96 32.20
CA GLN A 173 19.13 3.57 33.04
C GLN A 173 20.44 3.47 32.24
N THR A 174 20.36 3.12 30.95
CA THR A 174 21.53 2.76 30.12
C THR A 174 21.40 3.28 28.67
N PRO A 175 21.25 4.60 28.49
CA PRO A 175 20.81 5.17 27.23
C PRO A 175 21.82 5.04 26.08
N LEU A 176 23.13 5.10 26.33
CA LEU A 176 24.15 4.91 25.28
C LEU A 176 24.24 3.44 24.87
N TYR A 177 24.07 2.50 25.79
CA TYR A 177 24.01 1.06 25.45
C TYR A 177 22.85 0.79 24.50
N PHE A 178 21.63 1.20 24.88
CA PHE A 178 20.43 1.02 24.06
C PHE A 178 20.59 1.71 22.70
N ALA A 179 21.05 2.97 22.66
CA ALA A 179 21.29 3.69 21.42
C ALA A 179 22.35 3.00 20.53
N SER A 180 23.44 2.50 21.11
CA SER A 180 24.50 1.80 20.36
C SER A 180 24.01 0.47 19.76
N LYS A 181 23.15 -0.27 20.47
CA LYS A 181 22.55 -1.50 19.96
C LYS A 181 21.45 -1.23 18.94
N ALA A 182 20.73 -0.12 19.06
CA ALA A 182 19.80 0.34 18.04
C ALA A 182 20.53 0.69 16.73
N ALA A 183 21.72 1.29 16.82
CA ALA A 183 22.57 1.55 15.65
C ALA A 183 22.94 0.25 14.91
N ILE A 184 23.28 -0.83 15.63
CA ILE A 184 23.54 -2.15 15.02
C ILE A 184 22.29 -2.72 14.36
N VAL A 185 21.14 -2.72 15.03
CA VAL A 185 19.88 -3.22 14.45
C VAL A 185 19.54 -2.48 13.16
N SER A 186 19.67 -1.15 13.15
CA SER A 186 19.46 -0.34 11.96
C SER A 186 20.47 -0.67 10.86
N PHE A 187 21.76 -0.81 11.19
CA PHE A 187 22.81 -1.12 10.23
C PHE A 187 22.61 -2.49 9.57
N VAL A 188 22.21 -3.50 10.35
CA VAL A 188 21.87 -4.84 9.84
C VAL A 188 20.74 -4.76 8.83
N LYS A 189 19.68 -3.99 9.14
CA LYS A 189 18.56 -3.79 8.22
C LYS A 189 18.97 -3.02 6.95
N SER A 190 19.89 -2.05 7.04
CA SER A 190 20.45 -1.38 5.86
C SER A 190 21.19 -2.33 4.91
N LEU A 191 21.65 -3.48 5.40
CA LEU A 191 22.31 -4.52 4.62
C LEU A 191 21.39 -5.68 4.22
N SER A 192 20.06 -5.59 4.36
CA SER A 192 19.13 -6.70 4.07
C SER A 192 19.28 -7.28 2.66
N THR A 193 19.52 -6.42 1.66
CA THR A 193 19.57 -6.85 0.26
C THR A 193 20.92 -7.43 -0.18
N VAL A 194 21.94 -7.51 0.69
CA VAL A 194 23.30 -7.93 0.30
C VAL A 194 23.37 -9.39 -0.11
N ARG A 195 22.52 -10.28 0.43
CA ARG A 195 22.46 -11.68 -0.01
C ARG A 195 21.95 -11.79 -1.44
N LYS A 196 20.85 -11.09 -1.74
CA LYS A 196 20.26 -11.02 -3.09
C LYS A 196 21.21 -10.41 -4.11
N ARG A 197 21.97 -9.36 -3.72
CA ARG A 197 22.86 -8.63 -4.64
C ARG A 197 24.23 -9.29 -4.81
N PHE A 198 24.76 -9.90 -3.75
CA PHE A 198 26.17 -10.29 -3.68
C PHE A 198 26.41 -11.69 -3.13
N GLY A 199 25.37 -12.44 -2.77
CA GLY A 199 25.49 -13.78 -2.19
C GLY A 199 25.96 -13.82 -0.73
N ILE A 200 26.04 -12.66 -0.07
CA ILE A 200 26.56 -12.52 1.31
C ILE A 200 25.40 -12.55 2.30
N ARG A 201 25.45 -13.42 3.30
CA ARG A 201 24.43 -13.49 4.36
C ARG A 201 24.69 -12.43 5.43
N ASN A 202 23.62 -11.88 6.00
CA ASN A 202 23.66 -10.88 7.06
C ASN A 202 22.45 -11.04 7.99
N ALA A 203 22.65 -11.23 9.29
CA ALA A 203 21.56 -11.31 10.27
C ALA A 203 22.03 -10.94 11.68
N ALA A 204 21.11 -10.45 12.52
CA ALA A 204 21.40 -10.14 13.92
C ALA A 204 20.62 -11.04 14.87
N VAL A 205 21.28 -11.45 15.95
CA VAL A 205 20.64 -11.98 17.14
C VAL A 205 20.52 -10.86 18.16
N CYS A 206 19.35 -10.73 18.77
CA CYS A 206 19.01 -9.75 19.79
C CYS A 206 18.68 -10.48 21.10
N PRO A 207 19.68 -10.81 21.93
CA PRO A 207 19.43 -11.47 23.20
C PRO A 207 18.70 -10.55 24.18
N GLY A 208 17.84 -11.15 25.01
CA GLY A 208 17.39 -10.58 26.28
C GLY A 208 18.49 -10.69 27.34
N SER A 209 18.10 -10.90 28.59
CA SER A 209 19.07 -11.15 29.68
C SER A 209 19.83 -12.46 29.45
N VAL A 210 21.16 -12.40 29.44
CA VAL A 210 22.05 -13.59 29.34
C VAL A 210 23.09 -13.55 30.45
N HIS A 211 23.26 -14.66 31.17
CA HIS A 211 24.26 -14.77 32.22
C HIS A 211 25.67 -14.78 31.63
N THR A 212 26.29 -13.60 31.56
CA THR A 212 27.64 -13.41 31.04
C THR A 212 28.42 -12.41 31.89
N PRO A 213 29.75 -12.35 31.75
CA PRO A 213 30.54 -11.35 32.45
C PRO A 213 30.37 -9.90 31.97
N ILE A 214 29.48 -9.63 31.01
CA ILE A 214 29.20 -8.25 30.55
C ILE A 214 28.57 -7.39 31.65
N PHE A 215 27.88 -8.04 32.60
CA PHE A 215 27.31 -7.38 33.76
C PHE A 215 28.38 -7.24 34.84
N HIS A 216 28.62 -6.02 35.30
CA HIS A 216 29.57 -5.76 36.38
C HIS A 216 29.03 -6.35 37.70
N PRO A 217 29.69 -7.36 38.32
CA PRO A 217 29.11 -8.14 39.42
C PRO A 217 28.79 -7.37 40.70
N GLU A 218 29.34 -6.17 40.87
CA GLU A 218 29.04 -5.29 42.01
C GLU A 218 27.98 -4.23 41.66
N TYR A 219 27.94 -3.76 40.41
CA TYR A 219 27.03 -2.68 39.99
C TYR A 219 25.67 -3.21 39.53
N CYS A 220 25.67 -4.41 38.94
CA CYS A 220 24.49 -5.10 38.44
C CYS A 220 23.84 -6.01 39.49
N ARG A 221 24.52 -6.30 40.61
CA ARG A 221 24.03 -7.18 41.70
C ARG A 221 22.65 -6.79 42.23
N ASP A 222 22.43 -5.48 42.37
CA ASP A 222 21.20 -4.92 42.94
C ASP A 222 20.13 -4.62 41.88
N ARG A 223 20.46 -4.77 40.59
CA ARG A 223 19.58 -4.40 39.46
C ARG A 223 19.14 -5.59 38.61
N VAL A 224 19.96 -6.64 38.55
CA VAL A 224 19.63 -7.95 38.00
C VAL A 224 19.82 -8.93 39.14
N PRO A 225 18.78 -9.15 39.98
CA PRO A 225 18.94 -10.04 41.11
C PRO A 225 19.31 -11.46 40.61
N PRO A 226 20.10 -12.24 41.37
CA PRO A 226 20.67 -13.52 40.93
C PRO A 226 19.65 -14.56 40.42
N ASP A 227 18.39 -14.31 40.74
CA ASP A 227 17.23 -15.12 40.47
C ASP A 227 16.37 -14.60 39.29
N THR A 228 16.91 -13.64 38.53
CA THR A 228 16.35 -13.14 37.27
C THR A 228 16.40 -14.22 36.21
N LEU A 229 15.26 -14.47 35.56
CA LEU A 229 15.16 -15.40 34.44
C LEU A 229 16.00 -14.88 33.25
N GLY A 230 17.06 -15.61 32.88
CA GLY A 230 17.97 -15.26 31.80
C GLY A 230 18.52 -16.48 31.09
N LEU A 231 18.95 -16.30 29.84
CA LEU A 231 19.58 -17.35 29.04
C LEU A 231 20.97 -17.69 29.60
N THR A 232 21.43 -18.92 29.41
CA THR A 232 22.87 -19.23 29.49
C THR A 232 23.58 -18.77 28.22
N ALA A 233 24.91 -18.66 28.28
CA ALA A 233 25.72 -18.33 27.11
C ALA A 233 25.54 -19.37 25.98
N GLU A 234 25.44 -20.65 26.35
CA GLU A 234 25.24 -21.78 25.44
C GLU A 234 23.87 -21.72 24.76
N GLN A 235 22.80 -21.45 25.52
CA GLN A 235 21.46 -21.30 24.94
C GLN A 235 21.39 -20.15 23.92
N CYS A 236 22.08 -19.04 24.19
CA CYS A 236 22.17 -17.94 23.24
C CYS A 236 23.03 -18.31 22.02
N ALA A 237 24.14 -19.03 22.22
CA ALA A 237 25.00 -19.52 21.15
C ALA A 237 24.25 -20.50 20.21
N ASP A 238 23.40 -21.38 20.75
CA ASP A 238 22.56 -22.27 19.95
C ASP A 238 21.66 -21.50 18.99
N VAL A 239 21.06 -20.40 19.45
CA VAL A 239 20.25 -19.53 18.59
C VAL A 239 21.12 -18.80 17.56
N MET A 240 22.30 -18.33 17.96
CA MET A 240 23.27 -17.75 17.02
C MET A 240 23.66 -18.74 15.92
N PHE A 241 23.88 -20.01 16.26
CA PHE A 241 24.20 -21.06 15.29
C PHE A 241 23.01 -21.36 14.37
N GLN A 242 21.79 -21.42 14.91
CA GLN A 242 20.57 -21.53 14.10
C GLN A 242 20.40 -20.35 13.13
N VAL A 243 20.71 -19.12 13.57
CA VAL A 243 20.61 -17.92 12.74
C VAL A 243 21.70 -17.89 11.66
N LEU A 244 22.93 -18.26 12.02
CA LEU A 244 24.04 -18.35 11.07
C LEU A 244 23.74 -19.34 9.93
N THR A 245 23.24 -20.54 10.28
CA THR A 245 23.13 -21.68 9.37
C THR A 245 21.77 -21.81 8.67
N GLY A 246 20.69 -21.36 9.32
CA GLY A 246 19.32 -21.56 8.88
C GLY A 246 18.99 -20.84 7.57
N GLU A 247 18.32 -21.54 6.64
CA GLU A 247 17.97 -21.02 5.30
C GLU A 247 17.07 -19.78 5.38
N LYS A 248 16.14 -19.76 6.35
CA LYS A 248 15.19 -18.66 6.61
C LYS A 248 15.83 -17.35 7.06
N TYR A 249 17.10 -17.38 7.43
CA TYR A 249 17.83 -16.21 7.91
C TYR A 249 18.91 -15.80 6.90
N GLY A 250 19.48 -14.61 7.11
CA GLY A 250 20.61 -14.07 6.33
C GLY A 250 20.23 -12.93 5.40
N ASP A 251 18.99 -12.43 5.47
CA ASP A 251 18.44 -11.36 4.63
C ASP A 251 18.17 -10.08 5.47
N GLY A 252 19.02 -9.80 6.46
CA GLY A 252 18.86 -8.69 7.40
C GLY A 252 17.86 -8.96 8.53
N ASN A 253 17.60 -10.24 8.83
CA ASN A 253 16.70 -10.65 9.91
C ASN A 253 17.18 -10.15 11.28
N ILE A 254 16.25 -9.72 12.12
CA ILE A 254 16.49 -9.32 13.51
C ILE A 254 15.82 -10.36 14.40
N VAL A 255 16.61 -11.26 14.99
CA VAL A 255 16.11 -12.44 15.69
C VAL A 255 16.21 -12.21 17.19
N GLU A 256 15.09 -11.98 17.85
CA GLU A 256 15.00 -11.91 19.30
C GLU A 256 15.15 -13.30 19.91
N THR A 257 15.93 -13.39 20.98
CA THR A 257 15.94 -14.57 21.83
C THR A 257 15.92 -14.21 23.30
N MET A 258 15.01 -14.83 24.04
CA MET A 258 14.87 -14.61 25.47
C MET A 258 14.29 -15.85 26.16
N LEU A 259 14.58 -15.99 27.44
CA LEU A 259 13.95 -17.01 28.28
C LEU A 259 12.58 -16.49 28.73
N ILE A 260 11.49 -17.21 28.41
CA ILE A 260 10.12 -16.85 28.81
C ILE A 260 9.56 -17.93 29.74
N GLY A 261 8.82 -17.50 30.76
CA GLY A 261 8.13 -18.38 31.69
C GLY A 261 8.37 -17.96 33.13
N ASN A 262 8.37 -18.93 34.03
CA ASN A 262 8.71 -18.75 35.43
C ASN A 262 9.89 -19.67 35.82
N ARG A 263 10.27 -19.71 37.09
CA ARG A 263 11.41 -20.52 37.56
C ARG A 263 11.22 -22.02 37.36
N GLU A 264 9.98 -22.49 37.46
CA GLU A 264 9.65 -23.93 37.41
C GLU A 264 9.37 -24.41 35.98
N SER A 265 8.93 -23.50 35.11
CA SER A 265 8.59 -23.77 33.72
C SER A 265 8.99 -22.58 32.85
N ASN A 266 10.12 -22.69 32.17
CA ASN A 266 10.61 -21.71 31.20
C ASN A 266 11.07 -22.39 29.91
N SER A 267 11.13 -21.62 28.84
CA SER A 267 11.63 -22.06 27.54
C SER A 267 12.32 -20.93 26.80
N VAL A 268 13.31 -21.29 25.96
CA VAL A 268 13.96 -20.35 25.06
C VAL A 268 12.97 -19.99 23.97
N ASN A 269 12.51 -18.75 23.96
CA ASN A 269 11.72 -18.21 22.86
C ASN A 269 12.66 -17.60 21.83
N VAL A 270 12.41 -17.90 20.56
CA VAL A 270 13.10 -17.35 19.40
C VAL A 270 12.05 -16.84 18.44
N ARG A 271 12.11 -15.55 18.12
CA ARG A 271 11.21 -14.94 17.13
C ARG A 271 11.97 -13.93 16.27
N GLU A 272 11.53 -13.78 15.04
CA GLU A 272 11.95 -12.64 14.24
C GLU A 272 11.14 -11.41 14.67
N VAL A 273 11.83 -10.31 14.97
CA VAL A 273 11.21 -9.04 15.31
C VAL A 273 10.78 -8.39 14.00
N PRO A 274 9.47 -8.10 13.81
CA PRO A 274 8.99 -7.41 12.63
C PRO A 274 9.36 -5.93 12.75
N MET A 275 10.63 -5.61 12.50
CA MET A 275 11.16 -4.25 12.62
C MET A 275 10.35 -3.26 11.80
N GLU A 276 9.77 -3.73 10.69
CA GLU A 276 8.86 -3.02 9.79
C GLU A 276 7.56 -2.54 10.44
N ALA A 277 7.12 -3.24 11.49
CA ALA A 277 5.95 -2.85 12.27
C ALA A 277 6.31 -1.86 13.38
N LEU A 278 7.55 -1.89 13.88
CA LEU A 278 8.04 -1.06 14.99
C LEU A 278 8.61 0.28 14.52
N TYR A 279 9.37 0.23 13.43
CA TYR A 279 9.77 1.35 12.62
C TYR A 279 9.22 1.01 11.24
N PRO A 280 8.16 1.69 10.76
CA PRO A 280 7.76 1.59 9.36
C PRO A 280 8.87 2.21 8.50
N THR A 281 10.03 1.58 8.47
CA THR A 281 11.02 1.74 7.44
C THR A 281 10.37 1.22 6.18
N VAL A 282 10.41 2.05 5.15
CA VAL A 282 10.19 1.61 3.78
C VAL A 282 11.22 0.52 3.53
N VAL A 283 10.87 -0.74 3.78
CA VAL A 283 11.74 -1.84 3.43
C VAL A 283 11.87 -1.75 1.92
N ALA A 284 13.08 -1.55 1.46
CA ALA A 284 13.43 -1.77 0.06
C ALA A 284 13.33 -3.26 -0.34
N GLU A 285 12.68 -4.10 0.47
CA GLU A 285 12.02 -5.32 0.03
C GLU A 285 10.59 -4.93 -0.37
N GLY A 286 10.48 -4.30 -1.53
CA GLY A 286 9.21 -3.75 -1.98
C GLY A 286 9.01 -2.28 -1.66
N SER A 287 10.09 -1.49 -1.57
CA SER A 287 10.12 -0.40 -2.55
C SER A 287 9.98 -1.09 -3.91
N HIS A 288 8.73 -1.31 -4.33
CA HIS A 288 8.41 -0.95 -5.69
C HIS A 288 8.85 0.51 -5.75
N ASP A 289 10.12 0.73 -6.11
CA ASP A 289 10.52 1.75 -7.04
C ASP A 289 9.42 1.79 -8.09
N GLY A 290 8.41 2.63 -7.81
CA GLY A 290 7.01 2.30 -8.11
C GLY A 290 6.88 1.78 -9.51
N PHE A 291 6.53 0.49 -9.69
CA PHE A 291 6.55 -0.24 -10.98
C PHE A 291 7.08 0.66 -12.08
N ASN A 292 8.42 0.73 -12.20
CA ASN A 292 9.07 1.66 -13.10
C ASN A 292 8.58 1.32 -14.49
N SER A 293 7.50 1.96 -14.90
CA SER A 293 6.87 1.67 -16.16
C SER A 293 7.83 2.21 -17.19
N SER A 294 8.24 1.33 -18.09
CA SER A 294 9.09 1.66 -19.23
C SER A 294 8.21 1.96 -20.44
N PHE A 295 6.95 2.36 -20.22
CA PHE A 295 6.04 2.64 -21.31
C PHE A 295 6.59 3.82 -22.13
N SER A 296 6.67 3.58 -23.42
CA SER A 296 6.98 4.58 -24.42
C SER A 296 6.13 4.32 -25.65
N LEU A 297 5.54 5.38 -26.18
CA LEU A 297 4.87 5.33 -27.47
C LEU A 297 5.86 4.93 -28.57
N SER A 298 5.43 3.99 -29.42
CA SER A 298 6.18 3.65 -30.62
C SER A 298 6.14 4.79 -31.65
N GLN A 299 7.14 4.86 -32.52
CA GLN A 299 7.18 5.82 -33.62
C GLN A 299 5.95 5.71 -34.54
N ALA A 300 5.43 4.50 -34.73
CA ALA A 300 4.20 4.28 -35.49
C ALA A 300 2.99 4.92 -34.79
N GLN A 301 2.85 4.76 -33.47
CA GLN A 301 1.77 5.39 -32.70
C GLN A 301 1.84 6.91 -32.74
N ILE A 302 3.05 7.48 -32.60
CA ILE A 302 3.27 8.94 -32.68
C ILE A 302 2.84 9.46 -34.05
N LYS A 303 3.26 8.78 -35.12
CA LYS A 303 2.93 9.14 -36.50
C LYS A 303 1.43 9.01 -36.79
N ASP A 304 0.83 7.87 -36.46
CA ASP A 304 -0.58 7.57 -36.75
C ASP A 304 -1.53 8.53 -36.02
N ALA A 305 -1.20 8.92 -34.79
CA ALA A 305 -1.99 9.85 -33.99
C ALA A 305 -1.60 11.33 -34.18
N ASN A 306 -0.67 11.61 -35.11
CA ASN A 306 -0.12 12.94 -35.41
C ASN A 306 0.23 13.72 -34.14
N LEU A 307 1.11 13.15 -33.30
CA LEU A 307 1.51 13.75 -32.03
C LEU A 307 2.78 14.58 -32.21
N SER A 308 2.83 15.76 -31.59
CA SER A 308 4.09 16.47 -31.39
C SER A 308 4.96 15.76 -30.36
N GLU A 309 6.27 16.03 -30.35
CA GLU A 309 7.19 15.45 -29.37
C GLU A 309 6.77 15.76 -27.92
N THR A 310 6.30 16.99 -27.66
CA THR A 310 5.81 17.41 -26.34
C THR A 310 4.57 16.63 -25.90
N VAL A 311 3.61 16.42 -26.80
CA VAL A 311 2.38 15.67 -26.48
C VAL A 311 2.72 14.19 -26.27
N ALA A 312 3.57 13.61 -27.12
CA ALA A 312 4.03 12.22 -26.96
C ALA A 312 4.77 12.00 -25.64
N SER A 313 5.66 12.93 -25.26
CA SER A 313 6.37 12.89 -23.98
C SER A 313 5.39 12.98 -22.80
N SER A 314 4.42 13.89 -22.86
CA SER A 314 3.40 14.05 -21.82
C SER A 314 2.54 12.80 -21.66
N ILE A 315 2.16 12.15 -22.76
CA ILE A 315 1.43 10.88 -22.73
C ILE A 315 2.27 9.78 -22.07
N ASN A 316 3.56 9.65 -22.43
CA ASN A 316 4.44 8.68 -21.79
C ASN A 316 4.47 8.88 -20.28
N THR A 317 4.66 10.12 -19.80
CA THR A 317 4.66 10.45 -18.37
C THR A 317 3.35 10.05 -17.69
N VAL A 318 2.21 10.41 -18.27
CA VAL A 318 0.88 10.11 -17.70
C VAL A 318 0.63 8.61 -17.65
N ILE A 319 0.99 7.86 -18.69
CA ILE A 319 0.79 6.40 -18.71
C ILE A 319 1.75 5.70 -17.74
N ASN A 320 3.01 6.14 -17.66
CA ASN A 320 3.96 5.60 -16.70
C ASN A 320 3.47 5.81 -15.26
N PHE A 321 2.94 7.00 -14.94
CA PHE A 321 2.32 7.28 -13.65
C PHE A 321 1.04 6.45 -13.41
N HIS A 322 0.18 6.32 -14.42
CA HIS A 322 -1.04 5.51 -14.29
C HIS A 322 -0.71 4.04 -14.00
N GLN A 323 0.21 3.45 -14.76
CA GLN A 323 0.63 2.06 -14.56
C GLN A 323 1.36 1.86 -13.23
N SER A 324 2.16 2.83 -12.78
CA SER A 324 2.77 2.82 -11.45
C SER A 324 1.76 3.05 -10.32
N SER A 325 0.48 3.31 -10.62
CA SER A 325 -0.64 3.32 -9.67
C SER A 325 -1.46 2.02 -9.64
N LEU A 326 -1.16 1.03 -10.49
CA LEU A 326 -1.87 -0.25 -10.56
C LEU A 326 -1.29 -1.30 -9.61
N ALA A 327 -2.14 -1.84 -8.73
CA ALA A 327 -1.83 -3.00 -7.91
C ALA A 327 -1.61 -4.24 -8.80
N ASN A 328 -0.66 -5.09 -8.45
CA ASN A 328 -0.33 -6.33 -9.19
C ASN A 328 -0.05 -6.14 -10.70
N GLY A 329 0.39 -4.95 -11.12
CA GLY A 329 0.63 -4.64 -12.54
C GLY A 329 -0.65 -4.42 -13.37
N GLY A 330 -1.82 -4.37 -12.72
CA GLY A 330 -3.12 -4.11 -13.35
C GLY A 330 -3.87 -5.36 -13.82
N PRO A 331 -5.10 -5.21 -14.32
CA PRO A 331 -5.98 -6.35 -14.60
C PRO A 331 -5.45 -7.35 -15.64
N LYS A 332 -4.58 -6.91 -16.56
CA LYS A 332 -3.95 -7.80 -17.54
C LYS A 332 -2.90 -8.74 -16.95
N GLN A 333 -2.37 -8.41 -15.76
CA GLN A 333 -1.31 -9.17 -15.08
C GLN A 333 -1.79 -9.79 -13.76
N ASP A 334 -2.96 -9.38 -13.26
CA ASP A 334 -3.57 -9.92 -12.06
C ASP A 334 -4.60 -11.00 -12.42
N ASP A 335 -4.24 -12.26 -12.13
CA ASP A 335 -5.07 -13.45 -12.36
C ASP A 335 -6.47 -13.35 -11.76
N PHE A 336 -6.71 -12.46 -10.79
CA PHE A 336 -8.04 -12.20 -10.26
C PHE A 336 -9.04 -11.86 -11.37
N TYR A 337 -8.66 -11.01 -12.34
CA TYR A 337 -9.54 -10.54 -13.40
C TYR A 337 -9.74 -11.55 -14.54
N SER A 338 -9.00 -12.66 -14.55
CA SER A 338 -9.25 -13.74 -15.50
C SER A 338 -10.59 -14.40 -15.24
N LEU A 339 -11.42 -14.47 -16.29
CA LEU A 339 -12.75 -15.04 -16.22
C LEU A 339 -12.72 -16.56 -15.98
N PRO A 340 -13.53 -17.06 -15.04
CA PRO A 340 -13.78 -18.49 -14.96
C PRO A 340 -14.64 -18.97 -16.14
N GLY A 341 -14.72 -20.29 -16.32
CA GLY A 341 -15.61 -20.90 -17.31
C GLY A 341 -17.06 -20.41 -17.16
N LYS A 342 -17.76 -20.24 -18.29
CA LYS A 342 -19.12 -19.70 -18.30
C LYS A 342 -20.07 -20.60 -17.49
N PRO A 343 -20.76 -20.08 -16.46
CA PRO A 343 -21.79 -20.84 -15.76
C PRO A 343 -22.91 -21.30 -16.69
N THR A 344 -23.45 -22.49 -16.46
CA THR A 344 -24.57 -23.06 -17.22
C THR A 344 -25.87 -22.27 -17.02
N ASP A 345 -26.12 -21.80 -15.81
CA ASP A 345 -27.26 -20.95 -15.45
C ASP A 345 -26.79 -19.54 -15.06
N LEU A 346 -26.26 -18.83 -16.06
CA LEU A 346 -25.73 -17.47 -15.86
C LEU A 346 -26.88 -16.49 -15.61
N ARG A 347 -26.92 -15.89 -14.42
CA ARG A 347 -27.91 -14.87 -14.03
C ARG A 347 -27.24 -13.56 -13.58
N PRO A 348 -27.87 -12.39 -13.78
CA PRO A 348 -27.38 -11.14 -13.19
C PRO A 348 -27.34 -11.22 -11.66
N GLY A 349 -26.37 -10.54 -11.03
CA GLY A 349 -26.10 -10.58 -9.59
C GLY A 349 -25.35 -11.82 -9.13
N GLN A 350 -25.13 -12.81 -10.00
CA GLN A 350 -24.39 -14.02 -9.67
C GLN A 350 -22.91 -13.74 -9.47
N VAL A 351 -22.36 -14.30 -8.39
CA VAL A 351 -20.93 -14.27 -8.12
C VAL A 351 -20.23 -15.25 -9.06
N LEU A 352 -19.22 -14.77 -9.78
CA LEU A 352 -18.43 -15.56 -10.71
C LEU A 352 -17.11 -16.03 -10.08
N LYS A 353 -16.46 -15.15 -9.30
CA LYS A 353 -15.17 -15.42 -8.65
C LYS A 353 -15.04 -14.55 -7.41
N VAL A 354 -14.39 -15.07 -6.37
CA VAL A 354 -14.20 -14.37 -5.11
C VAL A 354 -12.75 -14.46 -4.70
N GLN A 355 -12.16 -13.32 -4.34
CA GLN A 355 -10.98 -13.24 -3.51
C GLN A 355 -11.43 -12.71 -2.14
N GLU A 356 -11.63 -13.64 -1.21
CA GLU A 356 -12.23 -13.31 0.09
C GLU A 356 -11.32 -12.45 0.95
N VAL A 357 -10.01 -12.71 0.94
CA VAL A 357 -9.01 -11.86 1.59
C VAL A 357 -7.95 -11.54 0.54
N THR A 358 -7.86 -10.26 0.17
CA THR A 358 -6.86 -9.75 -0.75
C THR A 358 -5.58 -9.44 0.02
N ASN A 359 -4.43 -9.86 -0.52
CA ASN A 359 -3.13 -9.44 0.00
C ASN A 359 -3.06 -7.90 -0.02
N PRO A 360 -2.89 -7.22 1.12
CA PRO A 360 -2.87 -5.76 1.13
C PRO A 360 -1.55 -5.17 0.63
N ALA A 361 -0.46 -5.94 0.53
CA ALA A 361 0.86 -5.41 0.18
C ALA A 361 0.91 -4.61 -1.14
N PRO A 362 0.17 -4.99 -2.21
CA PRO A 362 0.12 -4.22 -3.44
C PRO A 362 -0.81 -2.99 -3.39
N PHE A 363 -1.50 -2.74 -2.27
CA PHE A 363 -2.52 -1.69 -2.12
C PHE A 363 -2.14 -0.68 -1.03
N SER A 364 -2.67 0.54 -1.17
CA SER A 364 -2.51 1.66 -0.22
C SER A 364 -3.80 1.87 0.58
N ILE A 365 -4.24 0.83 1.30
CA ILE A 365 -5.40 0.90 2.19
C ILE A 365 -4.97 1.21 3.64
N ALA A 366 -5.85 1.79 4.45
CA ALA A 366 -5.50 2.13 5.84
C ALA A 366 -5.22 0.86 6.67
N PRO A 367 -4.23 0.92 7.58
CA PRO A 367 -4.05 -0.11 8.60
C PRO A 367 -5.36 -0.41 9.34
N GLY A 368 -5.61 -1.70 9.60
CA GLY A 368 -6.85 -2.17 10.21
C GLY A 368 -8.00 -2.39 9.22
N SER A 369 -7.91 -1.93 7.98
CA SER A 369 -8.88 -2.30 6.93
C SER A 369 -8.53 -3.64 6.30
N SER A 370 -9.51 -4.30 5.70
CA SER A 370 -9.29 -5.50 4.87
C SER A 370 -9.96 -5.32 3.52
N LEU A 371 -9.46 -6.00 2.50
CA LEU A 371 -9.97 -5.90 1.14
C LEU A 371 -10.42 -7.28 0.67
N SER A 372 -11.58 -7.33 0.03
CA SER A 372 -12.01 -8.46 -0.80
C SER A 372 -12.26 -7.95 -2.22
N ARG A 373 -12.21 -8.87 -3.19
CA ARG A 373 -12.61 -8.56 -4.58
C ARG A 373 -13.55 -9.64 -5.10
N ILE A 374 -14.52 -9.25 -5.91
CA ILE A 374 -15.47 -10.17 -6.56
C ILE A 374 -15.56 -9.90 -8.05
N LEU A 375 -15.66 -10.97 -8.85
CA LEU A 375 -16.22 -10.91 -10.19
C LEU A 375 -17.68 -11.31 -10.09
N TYR A 376 -18.56 -10.59 -10.78
CA TYR A 376 -19.99 -10.84 -10.77
C TYR A 376 -20.59 -10.64 -12.16
N ALA A 377 -21.74 -11.25 -12.39
CA ALA A 377 -22.51 -11.05 -13.61
C ALA A 377 -23.42 -9.82 -13.47
N THR A 378 -23.36 -8.93 -14.44
CA THR A 378 -24.24 -7.75 -14.59
C THR A 378 -24.92 -7.80 -15.94
N ARG A 379 -25.66 -6.74 -16.29
CA ARG A 379 -26.39 -6.62 -17.55
C ARG A 379 -26.09 -5.27 -18.19
N ASN A 380 -25.59 -5.28 -19.41
CA ASN A 380 -25.36 -4.05 -20.16
C ASN A 380 -26.67 -3.39 -20.61
N PHE A 381 -26.56 -2.22 -21.25
CA PHE A 381 -27.72 -1.47 -21.71
C PHE A 381 -28.66 -2.29 -22.62
N ASN A 382 -28.10 -3.12 -23.51
CA ASN A 382 -28.87 -3.92 -24.48
C ASN A 382 -29.50 -5.17 -23.84
N GLY A 383 -29.24 -5.41 -22.55
CA GLY A 383 -29.78 -6.56 -21.85
C GLY A 383 -28.90 -7.81 -21.88
N THR A 384 -27.69 -7.75 -22.45
CA THR A 384 -26.76 -8.89 -22.45
C THR A 384 -26.15 -9.06 -21.06
N ILE A 385 -26.12 -10.30 -20.57
CA ILE A 385 -25.45 -10.64 -19.31
C ILE A 385 -23.95 -10.72 -19.56
N ILE A 386 -23.18 -9.91 -18.83
CA ILE A 386 -21.74 -9.76 -18.99
C ILE A 386 -21.06 -9.75 -17.62
N PRO A 387 -19.77 -10.10 -17.53
CA PRO A 387 -19.03 -9.98 -16.28
C PRO A 387 -18.62 -8.54 -15.97
N ALA A 388 -18.47 -8.25 -14.69
CA ALA A 388 -17.84 -7.06 -14.14
C ALA A 388 -17.10 -7.41 -12.84
N SER A 389 -16.27 -6.49 -12.35
CA SER A 389 -15.52 -6.62 -11.10
C SER A 389 -15.94 -5.56 -10.08
N ALA A 390 -15.73 -5.86 -8.80
CA ALA A 390 -15.95 -4.95 -7.69
C ALA A 390 -14.96 -5.27 -6.56
N TYR A 391 -14.68 -4.27 -5.72
CA TYR A 391 -14.01 -4.49 -4.44
C TYR A 391 -14.96 -4.27 -3.26
N ILE A 392 -14.62 -4.90 -2.14
CA ILE A 392 -15.25 -4.65 -0.84
C ILE A 392 -14.15 -4.23 0.14
N LEU A 393 -14.22 -2.99 0.61
CA LEU A 393 -13.33 -2.48 1.65
C LEU A 393 -14.03 -2.64 3.01
N TRP A 394 -13.39 -3.38 3.91
CA TRP A 394 -13.93 -3.74 5.21
C TRP A 394 -13.40 -2.82 6.31
N PRO A 395 -14.29 -2.33 7.20
CA PRO A 395 -13.87 -1.65 8.41
C PRO A 395 -13.26 -2.67 9.40
N PHE A 396 -12.29 -2.23 10.20
CA PHE A 396 -11.82 -3.02 11.34
C PHE A 396 -12.95 -3.28 12.34
N LEU A 397 -13.67 -2.20 12.67
CA LEU A 397 -14.75 -2.20 13.64
C LEU A 397 -16.04 -1.72 12.95
N PRO A 398 -16.98 -2.63 12.65
CA PRO A 398 -18.26 -2.28 12.03
C PRO A 398 -19.09 -1.33 12.90
N ARG A 399 -19.58 -0.24 12.29
CA ARG A 399 -20.49 0.72 12.94
C ARG A 399 -21.79 0.03 13.32
N GLN A 400 -22.29 0.33 14.51
CA GLN A 400 -23.52 -0.25 15.05
C GLN A 400 -24.63 0.81 15.09
N PHE A 401 -25.85 0.41 14.75
CA PHE A 401 -27.05 1.25 14.81
C PHE A 401 -28.12 0.56 15.67
N ASN A 402 -28.95 1.36 16.36
CA ASN A 402 -29.90 0.89 17.37
C ASN A 402 -30.69 -0.36 16.91
N GLY A 403 -30.60 -1.44 17.68
CA GLY A 403 -31.32 -2.69 17.45
C GLY A 403 -30.58 -3.76 16.64
N GLN A 404 -29.34 -3.53 16.18
CA GLN A 404 -28.50 -4.59 15.61
C GLN A 404 -27.55 -5.15 16.68
N SER A 405 -27.87 -6.33 17.19
CA SER A 405 -26.93 -7.15 17.96
C SER A 405 -26.14 -8.04 17.00
N GLY A 406 -25.07 -7.53 16.38
CA GLY A 406 -24.25 -8.36 15.49
C GLY A 406 -22.99 -7.69 14.96
N ARG A 407 -21.92 -8.49 14.78
CA ARG A 407 -20.65 -8.08 14.16
C ARG A 407 -20.74 -7.77 12.65
N LYS A 408 -21.94 -7.51 12.11
CA LYS A 408 -22.16 -7.29 10.68
C LYS A 408 -22.07 -5.81 10.34
N ALA A 409 -21.42 -5.48 9.23
CA ALA A 409 -21.24 -4.12 8.77
C ALA A 409 -22.45 -3.59 7.99
N PRO A 410 -22.90 -2.36 8.25
CA PRO A 410 -23.71 -1.59 7.31
C PRO A 410 -22.85 -1.24 6.09
N ALA A 411 -23.47 -1.17 4.91
CA ALA A 411 -22.73 -0.97 3.67
C ALA A 411 -23.01 0.38 3.01
N VAL A 412 -22.00 0.96 2.37
CA VAL A 412 -22.19 2.01 1.38
C VAL A 412 -21.78 1.45 0.02
N LEU A 413 -22.72 1.49 -0.91
CA LEU A 413 -22.50 1.12 -2.29
C LEU A 413 -21.98 2.34 -3.07
N TRP A 414 -20.69 2.33 -3.37
CA TRP A 414 -19.96 3.47 -3.91
C TRP A 414 -19.81 3.40 -5.43
N ALA A 415 -20.57 4.24 -6.14
CA ALA A 415 -20.43 4.46 -7.58
C ALA A 415 -19.37 5.55 -7.83
N HIS A 416 -18.20 5.16 -8.31
CA HIS A 416 -17.09 6.08 -8.54
C HIS A 416 -17.33 7.05 -9.70
N GLY A 417 -16.63 8.19 -9.70
CA GLY A 417 -16.52 9.09 -10.85
C GLY A 417 -15.65 8.52 -11.98
N THR A 418 -15.33 9.32 -13.00
CA THR A 418 -14.63 8.81 -14.19
C THR A 418 -13.17 8.42 -13.91
N SER A 419 -12.90 7.13 -13.69
CA SER A 419 -11.54 6.59 -13.53
C SER A 419 -10.81 6.50 -14.88
N GLY A 420 -11.55 6.17 -15.93
CA GLY A 420 -11.07 6.09 -17.31
C GLY A 420 -12.04 5.28 -18.17
N PHE A 421 -11.56 4.73 -19.28
CA PHE A 421 -12.44 4.19 -20.33
C PHE A 421 -12.15 2.73 -20.71
N PHE A 422 -11.03 2.19 -20.22
CA PHE A 422 -10.53 0.87 -20.61
C PHE A 422 -10.11 0.07 -19.38
N ILE A 423 -9.78 -1.20 -19.61
CA ILE A 423 -9.57 -2.22 -18.57
C ILE A 423 -8.72 -1.75 -17.38
N ASP A 424 -7.60 -1.06 -17.62
CA ASP A 424 -6.65 -0.64 -16.57
C ASP A 424 -7.21 0.46 -15.64
N SER A 425 -8.36 1.05 -15.98
CA SER A 425 -9.03 2.08 -15.18
C SER A 425 -9.98 1.52 -14.11
N ALA A 426 -9.91 0.23 -13.79
CA ALA A 426 -10.72 -0.38 -12.73
C ALA A 426 -10.30 0.13 -11.34
N PRO A 427 -11.18 0.77 -10.56
CA PRO A 427 -10.92 1.12 -9.17
C PRO A 427 -10.28 0.00 -8.34
N SER A 428 -10.77 -1.24 -8.45
CA SER A 428 -10.28 -2.41 -7.71
C SER A 428 -8.86 -2.83 -8.08
N ALA A 429 -8.32 -2.32 -9.19
CA ALA A 429 -6.96 -2.56 -9.66
C ALA A 429 -6.00 -1.42 -9.29
N HIS A 430 -6.50 -0.30 -8.78
CA HIS A 430 -5.66 0.80 -8.32
C HIS A 430 -5.16 0.54 -6.91
N ARG A 431 -3.89 0.89 -6.64
CA ARG A 431 -3.28 0.82 -5.30
C ARG A 431 -4.15 1.51 -4.26
N GLY A 432 -4.58 2.73 -4.55
CA GLY A 432 -5.46 3.52 -3.67
C GLY A 432 -6.96 3.30 -3.90
N LEU A 433 -7.37 2.24 -4.59
CA LEU A 433 -8.78 1.90 -4.87
C LEU A 433 -9.60 2.97 -5.62
N TYR A 434 -8.91 3.99 -6.18
CA TYR A 434 -9.48 5.20 -6.78
C TYR A 434 -10.36 6.02 -5.81
N TYR A 435 -10.22 7.34 -5.79
CA TYR A 435 -10.70 8.23 -4.70
C TYR A 435 -10.05 8.02 -3.32
N GLU A 436 -9.14 7.05 -3.15
CA GLU A 436 -8.22 6.90 -2.01
C GLU A 436 -8.80 7.31 -0.64
N ASN A 437 -8.24 8.35 -0.02
CA ASN A 437 -8.60 8.90 1.29
C ASN A 437 -9.83 9.83 1.26
N VAL A 438 -10.48 10.01 0.11
CA VAL A 438 -11.59 10.95 -0.06
C VAL A 438 -12.92 10.31 0.31
N VAL A 439 -13.24 9.13 -0.23
CA VAL A 439 -14.52 8.44 0.01
C VAL A 439 -14.38 7.03 0.55
N PRO A 440 -13.84 6.03 -0.18
CA PRO A 440 -13.92 4.63 0.26
C PRO A 440 -13.25 4.44 1.62
N LEU A 441 -12.04 5.00 1.78
CA LEU A 441 -11.31 4.91 3.03
C LEU A 441 -12.00 5.64 4.18
N SER A 442 -12.54 6.83 3.91
CA SER A 442 -13.24 7.63 4.93
C SER A 442 -14.49 6.91 5.45
N LEU A 443 -15.22 6.22 4.57
CA LEU A 443 -16.37 5.40 4.95
C LEU A 443 -15.96 4.16 5.75
N ALA A 444 -14.90 3.47 5.34
CA ALA A 444 -14.39 2.30 6.04
C ALA A 444 -13.85 2.64 7.44
N GLN A 445 -13.14 3.76 7.59
CA GLN A 445 -12.66 4.24 8.89
C GLN A 445 -13.81 4.62 9.83
N GLU A 446 -14.97 4.96 9.27
CA GLU A 446 -16.18 5.30 10.01
C GLU A 446 -17.09 4.08 10.25
N GLY A 447 -16.59 2.88 9.95
CA GLY A 447 -17.22 1.61 10.29
C GLY A 447 -18.21 1.08 9.26
N TYR A 448 -18.28 1.65 8.06
CA TYR A 448 -19.09 1.12 6.95
C TYR A 448 -18.26 0.18 6.08
N ALA A 449 -18.84 -0.95 5.66
CA ALA A 449 -18.28 -1.68 4.53
C ALA A 449 -18.53 -0.89 3.24
N VAL A 450 -17.54 -0.80 2.36
CA VAL A 450 -17.71 -0.12 1.06
C VAL A 450 -17.73 -1.17 -0.02
N VAL A 451 -18.85 -1.29 -0.73
CA VAL A 451 -18.96 -2.13 -1.94
C VAL A 451 -18.82 -1.19 -3.12
N ALA A 452 -17.81 -1.38 -3.95
CA ALA A 452 -17.49 -0.48 -5.06
C ALA A 452 -17.34 -1.27 -6.36
N PRO A 453 -18.33 -1.21 -7.28
CA PRO A 453 -18.17 -1.76 -8.63
C PRO A 453 -17.09 -1.00 -9.40
N ASP A 454 -16.43 -1.69 -10.31
CA ASP A 454 -15.56 -1.05 -11.30
C ASP A 454 -16.34 -0.56 -12.53
N PHE A 455 -17.60 -0.95 -12.67
CA PHE A 455 -18.40 -0.90 -13.90
C PHE A 455 -17.89 -1.85 -14.99
N ALA A 456 -18.82 -2.39 -15.77
CA ALA A 456 -18.50 -3.34 -16.83
C ALA A 456 -17.57 -2.70 -17.87
N GLY A 457 -16.62 -3.49 -18.39
CA GLY A 457 -15.58 -3.03 -19.31
C GLY A 457 -14.36 -2.40 -18.65
N LEU A 458 -14.42 -2.11 -17.34
CA LEU A 458 -13.25 -1.82 -16.52
C LEU A 458 -12.89 -3.09 -15.73
N GLY A 459 -11.62 -3.46 -15.71
CA GLY A 459 -11.13 -4.67 -15.02
C GLY A 459 -11.35 -5.95 -15.82
N VAL A 460 -12.54 -6.12 -16.40
CA VAL A 460 -12.87 -7.22 -17.32
C VAL A 460 -13.43 -6.63 -18.61
N ASP A 461 -12.66 -6.72 -19.70
CA ASP A 461 -13.01 -6.15 -21.02
C ASP A 461 -13.32 -7.21 -22.09
N LYS A 462 -13.39 -8.49 -21.70
CA LYS A 462 -13.72 -9.61 -22.58
C LYS A 462 -14.88 -10.43 -22.05
N SER A 463 -15.73 -10.90 -22.95
CA SER A 463 -16.77 -11.89 -22.65
C SER A 463 -16.24 -13.32 -22.85
N TRP A 464 -17.02 -14.33 -22.46
CA TRP A 464 -16.66 -15.75 -22.61
C TRP A 464 -16.48 -16.21 -24.07
N ASP A 465 -17.06 -15.49 -25.03
CA ASP A 465 -16.90 -15.75 -26.47
C ASP A 465 -15.73 -14.95 -27.10
N GLY A 466 -14.97 -14.21 -26.29
CA GLY A 466 -13.85 -13.37 -26.73
C GLY A 466 -14.24 -11.98 -27.25
N SER A 467 -15.54 -11.65 -27.30
CA SER A 467 -16.00 -10.32 -27.69
C SER A 467 -15.60 -9.23 -26.69
N ASP A 468 -15.39 -8.02 -27.19
CA ASP A 468 -15.05 -6.84 -26.38
C ASP A 468 -16.25 -6.40 -25.53
N ILE A 469 -16.01 -6.08 -24.27
CA ILE A 469 -16.94 -5.42 -23.36
C ILE A 469 -16.47 -3.98 -23.19
N PRO A 470 -17.04 -3.00 -23.92
CA PRO A 470 -16.68 -1.60 -23.70
C PRO A 470 -17.34 -1.07 -22.43
N HIS A 471 -16.63 -0.18 -21.73
CA HIS A 471 -17.25 0.59 -20.66
C HIS A 471 -18.30 1.53 -21.24
N GLN A 472 -19.60 1.26 -20.95
CA GLN A 472 -20.73 2.06 -21.43
C GLN A 472 -20.84 3.38 -20.68
N TYR A 473 -19.81 4.21 -20.83
CA TYR A 473 -19.63 5.50 -20.18
C TYR A 473 -20.86 6.39 -20.42
N PHE A 474 -21.40 6.99 -19.35
CA PHE A 474 -22.64 7.79 -19.31
C PHE A 474 -23.95 7.06 -19.70
N ALA A 475 -23.93 5.77 -20.00
CA ALA A 475 -25.15 4.97 -20.06
C ALA A 475 -25.64 4.66 -18.65
N THR A 476 -26.20 5.66 -17.97
CA THR A 476 -26.61 5.60 -16.55
C THR A 476 -27.41 4.34 -16.19
N PRO A 477 -28.36 3.83 -17.00
CA PRO A 477 -29.06 2.59 -16.68
C PRO A 477 -28.16 1.34 -16.63
N ALA A 478 -27.08 1.28 -17.42
CA ALA A 478 -26.12 0.18 -17.35
C ALA A 478 -25.27 0.28 -16.07
N GLY A 479 -24.69 1.46 -15.78
CA GLY A 479 -23.93 1.68 -14.55
C GLY A 479 -24.74 1.48 -13.27
N ALA A 480 -26.04 1.80 -13.29
CA ALA A 480 -26.96 1.53 -12.19
C ALA A 480 -27.15 0.02 -11.95
N GLN A 481 -27.19 -0.78 -13.02
CA GLN A 481 -27.24 -2.24 -12.90
C GLN A 481 -25.92 -2.80 -12.37
N ASP A 482 -24.78 -2.36 -12.89
CA ASP A 482 -23.45 -2.76 -12.37
C ASP A 482 -23.39 -2.53 -10.85
N THR A 483 -23.84 -1.36 -10.42
CA THR A 483 -23.88 -0.96 -9.02
C THR A 483 -24.78 -1.88 -8.19
N LEU A 484 -26.04 -2.05 -8.58
CA LEU A 484 -27.00 -2.85 -7.79
C LEU A 484 -26.67 -4.35 -7.80
N PHE A 485 -26.22 -4.90 -8.93
CA PHE A 485 -25.80 -6.31 -9.01
C PHE A 485 -24.50 -6.58 -8.26
N ALA A 486 -23.58 -5.61 -8.15
CA ALA A 486 -22.42 -5.74 -7.26
C ALA A 486 -22.85 -5.90 -5.79
N MET A 487 -23.88 -5.16 -5.36
CA MET A 487 -24.43 -5.31 -4.01
C MET A 487 -25.11 -6.67 -3.81
N GLU A 488 -25.88 -7.16 -4.78
CA GLU A 488 -26.47 -8.51 -4.71
C GLU A 488 -25.37 -9.58 -4.59
N ALA A 489 -24.32 -9.49 -5.42
CA ALA A 489 -23.19 -10.42 -5.39
C ALA A 489 -22.39 -10.35 -4.08
N ALA A 490 -22.18 -9.14 -3.54
CA ALA A 490 -21.54 -8.96 -2.23
C ALA A 490 -22.39 -9.56 -1.11
N LEU A 491 -23.72 -9.39 -1.14
CA LEU A 491 -24.63 -10.00 -0.16
C LEU A 491 -24.77 -11.51 -0.33
N GLU A 492 -24.65 -12.05 -1.54
CA GLU A 492 -24.62 -13.49 -1.79
C GLU A 492 -23.36 -14.12 -1.17
N THR A 493 -22.22 -13.46 -1.32
CA THR A 493 -20.92 -13.95 -0.82
C THR A 493 -20.72 -13.73 0.67
N PHE A 494 -21.07 -12.54 1.17
CA PHE A 494 -20.64 -12.05 2.48
C PHE A 494 -21.79 -11.74 3.44
N ARG A 495 -22.94 -12.42 3.31
CA ARG A 495 -24.11 -12.21 4.19
C ARG A 495 -23.82 -12.42 5.69
N ASN A 496 -22.78 -13.17 6.01
CA ASN A 496 -22.30 -13.36 7.38
C ASN A 496 -21.57 -12.13 7.94
N ARG A 497 -21.02 -11.27 7.09
CA ARG A 497 -20.30 -10.03 7.44
C ARG A 497 -21.06 -8.76 7.10
N LEU A 498 -21.95 -8.77 6.11
CA LEU A 498 -22.78 -7.62 5.72
C LEU A 498 -24.17 -7.71 6.36
N SER A 499 -24.65 -6.59 6.89
CA SER A 499 -25.95 -6.52 7.58
C SER A 499 -27.16 -6.57 6.63
N GLY A 500 -26.96 -6.37 5.33
CA GLY A 500 -28.03 -6.16 4.35
C GLY A 500 -28.37 -4.68 4.19
N LYS A 501 -28.39 -3.89 5.27
CA LYS A 501 -28.67 -2.45 5.24
C LYS A 501 -27.60 -1.66 4.48
N PHE A 502 -28.03 -0.85 3.53
CA PHE A 502 -27.10 -0.08 2.71
C PHE A 502 -27.65 1.26 2.20
N ALA A 503 -26.72 2.19 1.96
CA ALA A 503 -26.96 3.42 1.21
C ALA A 503 -26.19 3.39 -0.11
N ILE A 504 -26.63 4.18 -1.08
CA ILE A 504 -25.90 4.37 -2.36
C ILE A 504 -25.24 5.74 -2.34
N MET A 505 -24.01 5.83 -2.78
CA MET A 505 -23.28 7.09 -2.86
C MET A 505 -22.50 7.16 -4.18
N GLY A 506 -22.44 8.33 -4.80
CA GLY A 506 -21.62 8.53 -5.99
C GLY A 506 -21.25 9.97 -6.28
N HIS A 507 -20.22 10.15 -7.12
CA HIS A 507 -19.71 11.45 -7.56
C HIS A 507 -19.56 11.55 -9.08
N SER A 508 -19.81 12.71 -9.69
CA SER A 508 -19.64 12.94 -11.13
C SER A 508 -20.48 11.96 -11.98
N GLN A 509 -19.86 11.16 -12.86
CA GLN A 509 -20.51 10.01 -13.52
C GLN A 509 -21.21 9.11 -12.49
N GLY A 510 -20.49 8.71 -11.45
CA GLY A 510 -21.00 7.92 -10.35
C GLY A 510 -22.16 8.57 -9.59
N GLY A 511 -22.21 9.90 -9.55
CA GLY A 511 -23.34 10.64 -8.97
C GLY A 511 -24.61 10.48 -9.79
N GLY A 512 -24.49 10.58 -11.12
CA GLY A 512 -25.57 10.24 -12.04
C GLY A 512 -26.01 8.78 -11.90
N ILE A 513 -25.04 7.84 -11.82
CA ILE A 513 -25.30 6.41 -11.61
C ILE A 513 -26.01 6.14 -10.27
N ALA A 514 -25.59 6.79 -9.18
CA ALA A 514 -26.21 6.64 -7.87
C ALA A 514 -27.68 7.11 -7.88
N TRP A 515 -27.98 8.24 -8.52
CA TRP A 515 -29.35 8.69 -8.75
C TRP A 515 -30.12 7.67 -9.62
N GLY A 516 -29.54 7.23 -10.74
CA GLY A 516 -30.14 6.23 -11.63
C GLY A 516 -30.43 4.90 -10.94
N ALA A 517 -29.59 4.47 -9.99
CA ALA A 517 -29.83 3.28 -9.17
C ALA A 517 -31.04 3.45 -8.25
N ALA A 518 -31.25 4.65 -7.68
CA ALA A 518 -32.47 4.95 -6.93
C ALA A 518 -33.72 4.93 -7.83
N GLU A 519 -33.63 5.39 -9.08
CA GLU A 519 -34.71 5.28 -10.07
C GLU A 519 -35.00 3.82 -10.43
N ALA A 520 -33.96 2.99 -10.60
CA ALA A 520 -34.11 1.56 -10.88
C ALA A 520 -34.78 0.81 -9.71
N LEU A 521 -34.38 1.13 -8.47
CA LEU A 521 -35.01 0.59 -7.26
C LEU A 521 -36.50 0.96 -7.17
N ALA A 522 -36.89 2.20 -7.49
CA ALA A 522 -38.31 2.62 -7.46
C ALA A 522 -39.17 1.89 -8.48
N LYS A 523 -38.62 1.56 -9.65
CA LYS A 523 -39.34 0.78 -10.66
C LYS A 523 -39.56 -0.67 -10.22
N GLY A 524 -38.73 -1.19 -9.30
CA GLY A 524 -38.69 -2.60 -8.92
C GLY A 524 -38.41 -3.52 -10.11
N LYS A 525 -37.77 -2.98 -11.16
CA LYS A 525 -37.54 -3.65 -12.45
C LYS A 525 -36.16 -3.31 -13.02
N ASP A 526 -35.55 -4.28 -13.71
CA ASP A 526 -34.31 -4.07 -14.49
C ASP A 526 -34.58 -3.30 -15.81
N THR A 527 -33.53 -3.04 -16.61
CA THR A 527 -33.66 -2.30 -17.87
C THR A 527 -34.55 -2.98 -18.91
N ASN A 528 -34.82 -4.29 -18.75
CA ASN A 528 -35.73 -5.06 -19.60
C ASN A 528 -37.14 -5.21 -18.99
N GLY A 529 -37.42 -4.53 -17.89
CA GLY A 529 -38.74 -4.54 -17.26
C GLY A 529 -39.05 -5.78 -16.42
N ARG A 530 -38.07 -6.65 -16.14
CA ARG A 530 -38.25 -7.82 -15.27
C ARG A 530 -38.18 -7.39 -13.81
N LYS A 531 -38.98 -7.99 -12.92
CA LYS A 531 -38.89 -7.71 -11.48
C LYS A 531 -37.46 -7.97 -11.00
N ALA A 532 -36.79 -6.92 -10.53
CA ALA A 532 -35.39 -6.96 -10.07
C ALA A 532 -35.23 -6.01 -8.88
N PHE A 533 -34.22 -6.26 -8.05
CA PHE A 533 -33.85 -5.40 -6.90
C PHE A 533 -34.93 -5.21 -5.82
N VAL A 534 -36.05 -5.93 -5.89
CA VAL A 534 -37.15 -5.86 -4.90
C VAL A 534 -36.67 -6.25 -3.51
N GLU A 535 -35.76 -7.22 -3.43
CA GLU A 535 -35.15 -7.63 -2.17
C GLU A 535 -34.17 -6.57 -1.63
N LEU A 536 -33.34 -5.98 -2.49
CA LEU A 536 -32.46 -4.88 -2.11
C LEU A 536 -33.24 -3.67 -1.56
N LEU A 537 -34.39 -3.36 -2.15
CA LEU A 537 -35.22 -2.22 -1.74
C LEU A 537 -35.63 -2.27 -0.25
N LYS A 538 -35.73 -3.46 0.35
CA LYS A 538 -36.17 -3.62 1.76
C LYS A 538 -35.17 -3.03 2.76
N ASP A 539 -33.88 -3.13 2.44
CA ASP A 539 -32.78 -2.74 3.32
C ASP A 539 -32.04 -1.48 2.85
N TYR A 540 -32.50 -0.88 1.75
CA TYR A 540 -31.97 0.38 1.20
C TYR A 540 -32.44 1.59 2.03
N VAL A 541 -31.50 2.45 2.44
CA VAL A 541 -31.78 3.57 3.36
C VAL A 541 -31.72 4.97 2.72
N GLY A 542 -31.18 5.10 1.51
CA GLY A 542 -31.11 6.37 0.78
C GLY A 542 -29.91 6.50 -0.15
N THR A 543 -29.92 7.57 -0.95
CA THR A 543 -28.88 7.88 -1.94
C THR A 543 -28.25 9.25 -1.73
N ILE A 544 -26.92 9.33 -1.87
CA ILE A 544 -26.14 10.57 -1.93
C ILE A 544 -25.52 10.71 -3.32
N SER A 545 -25.80 11.83 -3.97
CA SER A 545 -25.41 12.11 -5.35
C SER A 545 -24.65 13.44 -5.41
N ILE A 546 -23.32 13.38 -5.54
CA ILE A 546 -22.44 14.55 -5.48
C ILE A 546 -22.00 14.97 -6.89
N ALA A 547 -22.13 16.25 -7.22
CA ALA A 547 -21.83 16.82 -8.52
C ALA A 547 -22.29 15.93 -9.71
N PRO A 548 -23.56 15.47 -9.71
CA PRO A 548 -23.97 14.39 -10.61
C PRO A 548 -24.04 14.85 -12.06
N VAL A 549 -23.58 13.98 -12.96
CA VAL A 549 -23.91 14.08 -14.39
C VAL A 549 -25.41 13.77 -14.54
N THR A 550 -26.23 14.82 -14.56
CA THR A 550 -27.68 14.68 -14.72
C THR A 550 -28.11 14.57 -16.19
N LYS A 551 -27.33 15.16 -17.10
CA LYS A 551 -27.48 15.07 -18.56
C LYS A 551 -26.11 14.74 -19.17
N PRO A 552 -25.91 13.57 -19.81
CA PRO A 552 -24.61 13.14 -20.35
C PRO A 552 -23.87 14.17 -21.19
N LEU A 553 -24.58 14.82 -22.11
CA LEU A 553 -23.98 15.72 -23.10
C LEU A 553 -23.87 17.17 -22.60
N SER A 554 -24.35 17.47 -21.38
CA SER A 554 -24.19 18.80 -20.76
C SER A 554 -22.78 19.09 -20.24
N THR A 555 -21.88 18.11 -20.29
CA THR A 555 -20.46 18.26 -19.95
C THR A 555 -19.69 18.90 -21.11
N SER A 556 -18.36 19.05 -21.00
CA SER A 556 -17.54 19.55 -22.12
C SER A 556 -17.83 18.77 -23.41
N ARG A 557 -18.14 19.51 -24.47
CA ARG A 557 -18.49 18.93 -25.77
C ARG A 557 -17.36 18.07 -26.34
N LEU A 558 -16.13 18.60 -26.33
CA LEU A 558 -14.96 17.83 -26.74
C LEU A 558 -14.77 16.57 -25.89
N PHE A 559 -14.95 16.69 -24.57
CA PHE A 559 -14.84 15.55 -23.67
C PHE A 559 -15.87 14.46 -24.03
N SER A 560 -17.12 14.85 -24.22
CA SER A 560 -18.21 13.94 -24.55
C SER A 560 -18.01 13.26 -25.91
N SER A 561 -17.53 13.98 -26.92
CA SER A 561 -17.39 13.43 -28.27
C SER A 561 -16.43 12.24 -28.33
N TYR A 562 -15.25 12.34 -27.71
CA TYR A 562 -14.29 11.23 -27.74
C TYR A 562 -14.57 10.16 -26.68
N SER A 563 -15.12 10.51 -25.51
CA SER A 563 -15.30 9.54 -24.42
C SER A 563 -16.56 8.69 -24.59
N ALA A 564 -17.71 9.30 -24.84
CA ALA A 564 -18.97 8.57 -24.98
C ALA A 564 -18.98 7.71 -26.25
N SER A 565 -18.41 8.21 -27.35
CA SER A 565 -18.41 7.48 -28.63
C SER A 565 -17.66 6.14 -28.60
N ILE A 566 -16.80 5.89 -27.60
CA ILE A 566 -16.08 4.61 -27.41
C ILE A 566 -17.06 3.44 -27.35
N ALA A 567 -18.15 3.60 -26.62
CA ALA A 567 -19.10 2.52 -26.35
C ALA A 567 -20.40 2.65 -27.16
N LEU A 568 -20.61 3.74 -27.90
CA LEU A 568 -21.84 3.96 -28.64
C LEU A 568 -22.11 2.87 -29.68
N SER A 569 -21.09 2.34 -30.36
CA SER A 569 -21.29 1.22 -31.30
C SER A 569 -21.81 -0.05 -30.61
N SER A 570 -21.60 -0.20 -29.29
CA SER A 570 -22.18 -1.31 -28.52
C SER A 570 -23.65 -1.10 -28.17
N ILE A 571 -24.13 0.15 -28.16
CA ILE A 571 -25.52 0.54 -27.84
C ILE A 571 -26.33 0.70 -29.13
N PHE A 572 -25.72 1.33 -30.14
CA PHE A 572 -26.26 1.62 -31.45
C PHE A 572 -25.36 0.97 -32.52
N PRO A 573 -25.66 -0.25 -33.00
CA PRO A 573 -24.78 -0.99 -33.90
C PRO A 573 -24.46 -0.28 -35.24
N ASP A 574 -25.31 0.65 -35.67
CA ASP A 574 -25.12 1.47 -36.86
C ASP A 574 -24.17 2.67 -36.64
N PHE A 575 -23.86 3.00 -35.39
CA PHE A 575 -22.98 4.10 -35.04
C PHE A 575 -21.52 3.81 -35.38
N LYS A 576 -20.84 4.81 -35.94
CA LYS A 576 -19.40 4.82 -36.19
C LYS A 576 -18.77 6.05 -35.53
N PRO A 577 -17.63 5.93 -34.85
CA PRO A 577 -16.94 7.09 -34.24
C PRO A 577 -16.67 8.23 -35.21
N SER A 578 -16.46 7.94 -36.50
CA SER A 578 -16.29 8.95 -37.56
C SER A 578 -17.52 9.81 -37.83
N GLN A 579 -18.70 9.50 -37.27
CA GLN A 579 -19.87 10.38 -37.29
C GLN A 579 -19.70 11.56 -36.33
N TRP A 580 -18.94 11.41 -35.25
CA TRP A 580 -18.70 12.47 -34.26
C TRP A 580 -17.29 13.07 -34.36
N LEU A 581 -16.31 12.22 -34.68
CA LEU A 581 -14.89 12.58 -34.69
C LEU A 581 -14.39 12.83 -36.12
N THR A 582 -13.39 13.70 -36.23
CA THR A 582 -12.57 13.84 -37.45
C THR A 582 -11.71 12.59 -37.64
N PRO A 583 -11.09 12.37 -38.82
CA PRO A 583 -10.15 11.26 -39.00
C PRO A 583 -9.03 11.25 -37.94
N LEU A 584 -8.52 12.42 -37.55
CA LEU A 584 -7.52 12.54 -36.48
C LEU A 584 -8.11 12.21 -35.10
N GLY A 585 -9.34 12.66 -34.80
CA GLY A 585 -10.02 12.29 -33.56
C GLY A 585 -10.22 10.78 -33.42
N VAL A 586 -10.60 10.10 -34.50
CA VAL A 586 -10.69 8.62 -34.54
C VAL A 586 -9.32 7.97 -34.32
N ALA A 587 -8.26 8.50 -34.95
CA ALA A 587 -6.90 7.99 -34.76
C ALA A 587 -6.42 8.13 -33.30
N ARG A 588 -6.67 9.27 -32.65
CA ARG A 588 -6.33 9.48 -31.23
C ARG A 588 -7.17 8.64 -30.28
N GLN A 589 -8.45 8.42 -30.58
CA GLN A 589 -9.28 7.50 -29.81
C GLN A 589 -8.78 6.05 -29.92
N LYS A 590 -8.36 5.61 -31.11
CA LYS A 590 -7.72 4.31 -31.31
C LYS A 590 -6.43 4.18 -30.49
N LEU A 591 -5.59 5.21 -30.49
CA LEU A 591 -4.39 5.24 -29.65
C LEU A 591 -4.75 5.14 -28.16
N MET A 592 -5.77 5.88 -27.71
CA MET A 592 -6.25 5.84 -26.32
C MET A 592 -6.63 4.42 -25.89
N LYS A 593 -7.30 3.64 -26.77
CA LYS A 593 -7.59 2.21 -26.52
C LYS A 593 -6.31 1.37 -26.42
N GLN A 594 -5.35 1.56 -27.33
CA GLN A 594 -4.10 0.79 -27.36
C GLN A 594 -3.28 0.95 -26.09
N ILE A 595 -3.29 2.14 -25.49
CA ILE A 595 -2.50 2.46 -24.29
C ILE A 595 -3.28 2.24 -22.98
N GLY A 596 -4.50 1.71 -23.04
CA GLY A 596 -5.36 1.51 -21.86
C GLY A 596 -5.78 2.83 -21.19
N GLY A 597 -5.82 3.92 -21.96
CA GLY A 597 -5.74 5.30 -21.47
C GLY A 597 -6.76 5.70 -20.40
N SER A 598 -6.24 6.31 -19.33
CA SER A 598 -7.00 6.98 -18.28
C SER A 598 -7.59 8.32 -18.74
N VAL A 599 -8.38 8.98 -17.89
CA VAL A 599 -8.89 10.35 -18.17
C VAL A 599 -7.76 11.32 -18.49
N ALA A 600 -6.64 11.24 -17.76
CA ALA A 600 -5.49 12.12 -17.96
C ALA A 600 -4.85 11.90 -19.34
N ALA A 601 -4.76 10.65 -19.81
CA ALA A 601 -4.27 10.35 -21.15
C ALA A 601 -5.21 10.93 -22.23
N GLY A 602 -6.52 10.83 -22.03
CA GLY A 602 -7.52 11.48 -22.89
C GLY A 602 -7.35 13.01 -22.92
N GLN A 603 -7.11 13.64 -21.78
CA GLN A 603 -6.87 15.09 -21.73
C GLN A 603 -5.64 15.49 -22.55
N GLN A 604 -4.52 14.78 -22.40
CA GLN A 604 -3.31 15.06 -23.20
C GLN A 604 -3.51 14.79 -24.69
N LEU A 605 -4.34 13.81 -25.06
CA LEU A 605 -4.63 13.50 -26.45
C LEU A 605 -5.55 14.53 -27.13
N PHE A 606 -6.46 15.19 -26.39
CA PHE A 606 -7.53 15.98 -27.01
C PHE A 606 -7.52 17.46 -26.62
N PHE A 607 -7.01 17.86 -25.46
CA PHE A 607 -7.12 19.24 -24.95
C PHE A 607 -5.89 20.11 -25.22
N THR A 608 -4.86 19.57 -25.86
CA THR A 608 -3.64 20.33 -26.22
C THR A 608 -3.77 21.13 -27.52
N GLU A 609 -4.88 20.93 -28.24
CA GLU A 609 -5.16 21.56 -29.54
C GLU A 609 -6.63 22.02 -29.59
N PRO A 610 -7.00 22.92 -30.51
CA PRO A 610 -8.37 23.38 -30.67
C PRO A 610 -9.38 22.24 -30.87
N GLN A 611 -10.55 22.35 -30.24
CA GLN A 611 -11.61 21.33 -30.26
C GLN A 611 -12.03 20.87 -31.67
N ASN A 612 -12.11 21.79 -32.63
CA ASN A 612 -12.50 21.49 -34.02
C ASN A 612 -11.49 20.63 -34.80
N THR A 613 -10.29 20.41 -34.24
CA THR A 613 -9.31 19.47 -34.79
C THR A 613 -9.78 18.01 -34.66
N PHE A 614 -10.50 17.67 -33.58
CA PHE A 614 -10.82 16.27 -33.23
C PHE A 614 -12.28 15.90 -33.43
N GLU A 615 -13.19 16.86 -33.36
CA GLU A 615 -14.62 16.62 -33.51
C GLU A 615 -15.27 17.42 -34.64
N LYS A 616 -16.35 16.88 -35.20
CA LYS A 616 -17.13 17.54 -36.24
C LYS A 616 -18.02 18.65 -35.67
N SER A 617 -18.20 19.74 -36.41
CA SER A 617 -18.93 20.91 -35.91
C SER A 617 -20.43 20.67 -35.68
N ASP A 618 -21.03 19.66 -36.30
CA ASP A 618 -22.47 19.40 -36.29
C ASP A 618 -22.88 18.16 -35.46
N TRP A 619 -21.94 17.33 -35.00
CA TRP A 619 -22.24 16.05 -34.35
C TRP A 619 -23.24 16.15 -33.18
N TYR A 620 -23.21 17.26 -32.44
CA TYR A 620 -23.99 17.46 -31.23
C TYR A 620 -25.46 17.83 -31.51
N ASN A 621 -25.72 18.64 -32.55
CA ASN A 621 -27.04 19.24 -32.80
C ASN A 621 -27.88 18.47 -33.84
N SER A 622 -27.26 17.71 -34.75
CA SER A 622 -27.96 17.05 -35.87
C SER A 622 -27.97 15.52 -35.78
N SER A 623 -27.26 14.93 -34.80
CA SER A 623 -27.15 13.48 -34.68
C SER A 623 -28.33 12.88 -33.89
N TYR A 624 -29.03 11.93 -34.51
CA TYR A 624 -29.96 11.03 -33.82
C TYR A 624 -29.29 10.36 -32.62
N HIS A 625 -28.06 9.85 -32.80
CA HIS A 625 -27.29 9.17 -31.75
C HIS A 625 -27.00 10.09 -30.57
N ALA A 626 -26.69 11.37 -30.79
CA ALA A 626 -26.45 12.33 -29.71
C ALA A 626 -27.73 12.57 -28.89
N THR A 627 -28.85 12.83 -29.56
CA THR A 627 -30.15 13.03 -28.89
C THR A 627 -30.60 11.77 -28.13
N ALA A 628 -30.48 10.60 -28.76
CA ALA A 628 -30.85 9.33 -28.16
C ALA A 628 -29.98 9.01 -26.94
N PHE A 629 -28.67 9.23 -27.04
CA PHE A 629 -27.73 8.97 -25.95
C PHE A 629 -27.91 9.91 -24.76
N ASP A 630 -28.11 11.21 -25.02
CA ASP A 630 -28.34 12.18 -23.94
C ASP A 630 -29.62 11.83 -23.17
N LYS A 631 -30.70 11.50 -23.88
CA LYS A 631 -31.96 11.03 -23.28
C LYS A 631 -31.77 9.73 -22.49
N LEU A 632 -30.95 8.81 -22.99
CA LEU A 632 -30.69 7.51 -22.38
C LEU A 632 -30.00 7.64 -21.02
N GLY A 633 -28.95 8.47 -20.94
CA GLY A 633 -28.18 8.65 -19.72
C GLY A 633 -28.75 9.68 -18.74
N THR A 634 -29.77 10.45 -19.14
CA THR A 634 -30.39 11.47 -18.28
C THR A 634 -31.05 10.86 -17.04
N VAL A 635 -30.75 11.45 -15.89
CA VAL A 635 -31.44 11.18 -14.61
C VAL A 635 -32.23 12.39 -14.16
N GLY A 636 -33.16 12.16 -13.23
CA GLY A 636 -34.23 13.10 -12.96
C GLY A 636 -35.42 12.88 -13.88
N ASP A 637 -36.50 13.59 -13.61
CA ASP A 637 -37.80 13.46 -14.28
C ASP A 637 -38.48 12.09 -14.11
N LYS A 638 -37.92 11.21 -13.27
CA LYS A 638 -38.43 9.87 -12.96
C LYS A 638 -38.62 9.71 -11.45
N PRO A 639 -39.55 8.84 -11.00
CA PRO A 639 -39.63 8.50 -9.58
C PRO A 639 -38.37 7.75 -9.15
N PHE A 640 -37.94 7.96 -7.91
CA PHE A 640 -36.80 7.28 -7.30
C PHE A 640 -37.14 6.77 -5.89
N ALA A 641 -36.41 5.76 -5.44
CA ALA A 641 -36.64 5.12 -4.15
C ALA A 641 -35.95 5.88 -3.02
N GLY A 642 -36.63 5.93 -1.87
CA GLY A 642 -36.09 6.46 -0.62
C GLY A 642 -35.68 7.94 -0.68
N PRO A 643 -34.98 8.43 0.36
CA PRO A 643 -34.44 9.78 0.39
C PRO A 643 -33.25 9.95 -0.56
N LEU A 644 -33.21 11.07 -1.28
CA LEU A 644 -32.09 11.46 -2.16
C LEU A 644 -31.48 12.78 -1.67
N LEU A 645 -30.17 12.79 -1.46
CA LEU A 645 -29.37 13.99 -1.23
C LEU A 645 -28.56 14.31 -2.49
N VAL A 646 -28.73 15.51 -3.04
CA VAL A 646 -27.91 16.04 -4.13
C VAL A 646 -27.01 17.16 -3.58
N ILE A 647 -25.73 17.14 -3.93
CA ILE A 647 -24.75 18.17 -3.52
C ILE A 647 -24.09 18.74 -4.78
N GLN A 648 -24.03 20.07 -4.91
CA GLN A 648 -23.43 20.73 -6.06
C GLN A 648 -22.63 21.97 -5.64
N GLY A 649 -21.42 22.10 -6.16
CA GLY A 649 -20.61 23.31 -6.03
C GLY A 649 -21.00 24.36 -7.07
N SER A 650 -20.96 25.64 -6.70
CA SER A 650 -21.33 26.76 -7.58
C SER A 650 -20.32 27.01 -8.71
N GLU A 651 -19.05 26.63 -8.51
CA GLU A 651 -17.93 26.84 -9.44
C GLU A 651 -17.48 25.52 -10.07
N ASP A 652 -18.39 24.55 -10.17
CA ASP A 652 -18.13 23.30 -10.85
C ASP A 652 -17.97 23.52 -12.36
N PHE A 653 -16.72 23.46 -12.82
CA PHE A 653 -16.34 23.66 -14.22
C PHE A 653 -16.70 22.48 -15.13
N PHE A 654 -16.85 21.27 -14.58
CA PHE A 654 -17.15 20.07 -15.39
C PHE A 654 -18.65 19.87 -15.55
N ILE A 655 -19.40 20.08 -14.46
CA ILE A 655 -20.85 19.94 -14.39
C ILE A 655 -21.46 21.26 -13.94
N ALA A 656 -21.99 22.02 -14.91
CA ALA A 656 -22.59 23.32 -14.61
C ALA A 656 -23.71 23.19 -13.58
N ALA A 657 -23.64 23.98 -12.51
CA ALA A 657 -24.63 23.94 -11.44
C ALA A 657 -26.06 24.30 -11.93
N SER A 658 -26.17 25.09 -13.01
CA SER A 658 -27.44 25.39 -13.69
C SER A 658 -28.13 24.13 -14.19
N THR A 659 -27.40 23.20 -14.80
CA THR A 659 -27.96 21.94 -15.29
C THR A 659 -28.52 21.09 -14.16
N THR A 660 -27.76 20.95 -13.06
CA THR A 660 -28.23 20.23 -11.86
C THR A 660 -29.44 20.92 -11.23
N ASN A 661 -29.46 22.25 -11.19
CA ASN A 661 -30.57 23.05 -10.67
C ASN A 661 -31.86 22.82 -11.46
N GLU A 662 -31.79 22.82 -12.80
CA GLU A 662 -32.93 22.54 -13.68
C GLU A 662 -33.50 21.14 -13.42
N THR A 663 -32.64 20.12 -13.38
CA THR A 663 -33.03 18.73 -13.15
C THR A 663 -33.73 18.57 -11.80
N ILE A 664 -33.21 19.19 -10.74
CA ILE A 664 -33.82 19.16 -9.40
C ILE A 664 -35.17 19.87 -9.40
N ALA A 665 -35.25 21.07 -10.00
CA ALA A 665 -36.50 21.84 -10.04
C ALA A 665 -37.59 21.07 -10.78
N LYS A 666 -37.25 20.49 -11.94
CA LYS A 666 -38.18 19.71 -12.75
C LYS A 666 -38.62 18.42 -12.05
N THR A 667 -37.68 17.69 -11.45
CA THR A 667 -37.98 16.46 -10.68
C THR A 667 -38.89 16.76 -9.50
N ALA A 668 -38.61 17.83 -8.73
CA ALA A 668 -39.46 18.22 -7.59
C ALA A 668 -40.86 18.70 -8.03
N ALA A 669 -40.99 19.33 -9.20
CA ALA A 669 -42.29 19.72 -9.74
C ALA A 669 -43.13 18.50 -10.18
N LEU A 670 -42.48 17.50 -10.78
CA LEU A 670 -43.14 16.26 -11.20
C LEU A 670 -43.52 15.36 -10.02
N TYR A 671 -42.75 15.38 -8.93
CA TYR A 671 -42.96 14.51 -7.78
C TYR A 671 -42.82 15.30 -6.46
N PRO A 672 -43.83 16.10 -6.07
CA PRO A 672 -43.73 17.02 -4.93
C PRO A 672 -43.55 16.33 -3.57
N ASP A 673 -44.02 15.08 -3.43
CA ASP A 673 -44.01 14.31 -2.17
C ASP A 673 -42.75 13.44 -1.98
N ILE A 674 -41.73 13.60 -2.84
CA ILE A 674 -40.47 12.86 -2.71
C ILE A 674 -39.56 13.50 -1.66
N SER A 675 -38.75 12.67 -0.99
CA SER A 675 -37.74 13.15 -0.04
C SER A 675 -36.46 13.54 -0.78
N LEU A 676 -36.41 14.76 -1.33
CA LEU A 676 -35.23 15.31 -2.03
C LEU A 676 -34.58 16.43 -1.22
N SER A 677 -33.31 16.25 -0.84
CA SER A 677 -32.48 17.30 -0.24
C SER A 677 -31.47 17.80 -1.26
N TYR A 678 -31.31 19.11 -1.36
CA TYR A 678 -30.32 19.74 -2.22
C TYR A 678 -29.42 20.68 -1.44
N ILE A 679 -28.12 20.42 -1.45
CA ILE A 679 -27.10 21.26 -0.87
C ILE A 679 -26.34 21.97 -2.00
N TYR A 680 -26.50 23.28 -2.09
CA TYR A 680 -25.74 24.15 -2.98
C TYR A 680 -24.61 24.80 -2.19
N VAL A 681 -23.38 24.71 -2.68
CA VAL A 681 -22.19 25.16 -1.95
C VAL A 681 -21.44 26.22 -2.76
N ASP A 682 -21.33 27.42 -2.21
CA ASP A 682 -20.66 28.55 -2.86
C ASP A 682 -19.14 28.33 -2.96
N LYS A 683 -18.58 28.74 -4.10
CA LYS A 683 -17.14 28.78 -4.42
C LYS A 683 -16.42 27.43 -4.35
N PHE A 684 -17.16 26.33 -4.56
CA PHE A 684 -16.59 24.99 -4.64
C PHE A 684 -16.61 24.46 -6.06
N GLY A 685 -15.49 23.87 -6.48
CA GLY A 685 -15.34 23.14 -7.74
C GLY A 685 -15.72 21.67 -7.65
N HIS A 686 -15.54 20.96 -8.77
CA HIS A 686 -16.09 19.61 -9.01
C HIS A 686 -15.65 18.54 -7.99
N THR A 687 -14.35 18.26 -7.85
CA THR A 687 -13.84 17.21 -6.95
C THR A 687 -13.69 17.68 -5.48
N PRO A 688 -13.17 18.90 -5.19
CA PRO A 688 -12.97 19.35 -3.82
C PRO A 688 -14.25 19.40 -2.96
N ILE A 689 -15.43 19.51 -3.60
CA ILE A 689 -16.72 19.50 -2.91
C ILE A 689 -16.93 18.25 -2.04
N ILE A 690 -16.40 17.10 -2.46
CA ILE A 690 -16.58 15.84 -1.73
C ILE A 690 -15.96 15.94 -0.33
N SER A 691 -14.71 16.41 -0.26
CA SER A 691 -14.00 16.59 1.01
C SER A 691 -14.50 17.81 1.78
N GLY A 692 -14.75 18.93 1.08
CA GLY A 692 -15.11 20.20 1.68
C GLY A 692 -16.41 20.18 2.46
N VAL A 693 -17.35 19.30 2.09
CA VAL A 693 -18.62 19.11 2.82
C VAL A 693 -18.79 17.70 3.39
N ARG A 694 -17.67 17.01 3.69
CA ARG A 694 -17.67 15.67 4.29
C ARG A 694 -18.57 15.52 5.50
N SER A 695 -18.49 16.48 6.42
CA SER A 695 -19.31 16.48 7.63
C SER A 695 -20.82 16.47 7.33
N LEU A 696 -21.26 17.14 6.25
CA LEU A 696 -22.68 17.23 5.89
C LEU A 696 -23.22 15.92 5.35
N TRP A 697 -22.51 15.30 4.40
CA TRP A 697 -22.99 14.04 3.82
C TRP A 697 -22.81 12.86 4.77
N MET A 698 -21.81 12.87 5.66
CA MET A 698 -21.68 11.88 6.72
C MET A 698 -22.81 11.95 7.75
N ALA A 699 -23.16 13.16 8.20
CA ALA A 699 -24.29 13.34 9.11
C ALA A 699 -25.61 12.88 8.46
N TRP A 700 -25.82 13.21 7.18
CA TRP A 700 -27.00 12.75 6.45
C TRP A 700 -27.05 11.22 6.33
N LEU A 701 -25.90 10.58 6.05
CA LEU A 701 -25.77 9.13 5.95
C LEU A 701 -26.12 8.46 7.29
N GLU A 702 -25.55 8.95 8.39
CA GLU A 702 -25.85 8.46 9.73
C GLU A 702 -27.34 8.56 10.07
N ASP A 703 -27.99 9.69 9.75
CA ASP A 703 -29.43 9.84 9.93
C ASP A 703 -30.25 8.78 9.19
N ARG A 704 -29.78 8.31 8.01
CA ARG A 704 -30.45 7.24 7.25
C ARG A 704 -30.38 5.92 7.98
N PHE A 705 -29.19 5.53 8.41
CA PHE A 705 -28.99 4.26 9.10
C PHE A 705 -29.64 4.22 10.49
N GLN A 706 -29.76 5.37 11.16
CA GLN A 706 -30.54 5.52 12.40
C GLN A 706 -32.07 5.49 12.17
N GLY A 707 -32.54 5.51 10.92
CA GLY A 707 -33.96 5.48 10.60
C GLY A 707 -34.71 6.77 10.95
N LYS A 708 -34.02 7.92 10.97
CA LYS A 708 -34.69 9.20 11.26
C LYS A 708 -35.73 9.52 10.18
N GLN A 709 -36.84 10.14 10.59
CA GLN A 709 -37.90 10.55 9.66
C GLN A 709 -37.44 11.66 8.72
N GLN A 710 -37.91 11.60 7.48
CA GLN A 710 -37.53 12.54 6.42
C GLN A 710 -38.69 13.39 5.95
N GLN A 711 -38.37 14.65 5.60
CA GLN A 711 -39.34 15.54 5.00
C GLN A 711 -39.65 15.06 3.57
N LYS A 712 -40.93 14.82 3.28
CA LYS A 712 -41.44 14.46 1.95
C LYS A 712 -41.67 15.70 1.09
N ARG A 713 -40.58 16.43 0.83
CA ARG A 713 -40.56 17.60 -0.06
C ARG A 713 -39.13 17.93 -0.44
N LEU A 714 -38.96 18.81 -1.43
CA LEU A 714 -37.67 19.43 -1.72
C LEU A 714 -37.20 20.31 -0.55
N LYS A 715 -36.06 19.97 0.05
CA LYS A 715 -35.34 20.81 1.02
C LYS A 715 -34.08 21.38 0.38
N ARG A 716 -34.02 22.70 0.22
CA ARG A 716 -32.81 23.41 -0.26
C ARG A 716 -31.99 23.93 0.91
N THR A 717 -30.69 23.71 0.86
CA THR A 717 -29.71 24.22 1.83
C THR A 717 -28.63 24.95 1.04
N HIS A 718 -28.32 26.18 1.44
CA HIS A 718 -27.25 26.97 0.85
C HIS A 718 -26.10 27.05 1.84
N VAL A 719 -24.89 26.67 1.41
CA VAL A 719 -23.70 26.59 2.26
C VAL A 719 -22.65 27.57 1.74
N ARG A 720 -22.11 28.37 2.64
CA ARG A 720 -21.03 29.34 2.39
C ARG A 720 -19.83 29.01 3.26
N GLY A 721 -18.62 29.26 2.75
CA GLY A 721 -17.38 29.08 3.51
C GLY A 721 -17.35 29.94 4.78
N TRP A 722 -16.78 29.40 5.87
CA TRP A 722 -16.80 30.06 7.18
C TRP A 722 -15.89 31.30 7.27
N LEU A 723 -14.69 31.22 6.67
CA LEU A 723 -13.76 32.34 6.61
C LEU A 723 -14.19 33.27 5.46
N GLY A 724 -14.93 34.34 5.78
CA GLY A 724 -15.42 35.32 4.81
C GLY A 724 -14.28 36.16 4.22
N GLY A 725 -14.25 36.31 2.89
CA GLY A 725 -13.28 37.14 2.16
C GLY A 725 -12.31 36.31 1.31
N ASP A 726 -12.33 36.55 0.00
CA ASP A 726 -11.67 35.75 -1.04
C ASP A 726 -10.16 35.54 -0.89
N LYS A 727 -9.73 34.27 -0.89
CA LYS A 727 -8.83 33.68 -1.90
C LYS A 727 -9.09 32.16 -1.98
N PRO A 728 -9.26 31.58 -3.18
CA PRO A 728 -9.67 30.19 -3.30
C PRO A 728 -8.52 29.24 -2.94
N PHE A 729 -8.72 28.42 -1.91
CA PHE A 729 -8.04 27.11 -1.77
C PHE A 729 -8.58 26.09 -2.82
N PHE A 730 -9.30 26.56 -3.85
CA PHE A 730 -10.22 25.79 -4.69
C PHE A 730 -9.67 25.46 -6.08
N GLY A 731 -8.37 25.73 -6.33
CA GLY A 731 -7.67 25.08 -7.43
C GLY A 731 -7.63 23.57 -7.22
N SER A 732 -7.69 22.79 -8.30
CA SER A 732 -7.42 21.36 -8.25
C SER A 732 -5.98 21.12 -7.80
N ASN A 733 -5.71 21.11 -6.50
CA ASN A 733 -4.44 20.64 -5.92
C ASN A 733 -4.32 19.11 -6.00
N GLY A 734 -4.78 18.53 -7.11
CA GLY A 734 -4.61 17.12 -7.42
C GLY A 734 -3.22 16.91 -8.01
N TYR A 735 -2.51 15.92 -7.49
CA TYR A 735 -1.19 15.44 -7.90
C TYR A 735 -0.99 15.38 -9.44
N LEU A 736 -2.07 15.12 -10.19
CA LEU A 736 -2.08 15.01 -11.66
C LEU A 736 -1.85 16.32 -12.44
N GLN A 737 -1.99 17.50 -11.83
CA GLN A 737 -1.62 18.77 -12.51
C GLN A 737 -0.13 19.12 -12.35
N TRP A 738 0.59 18.42 -11.46
CA TRP A 738 1.94 18.78 -11.03
C TRP A 738 3.03 17.96 -11.76
N SER A 739 2.64 16.87 -12.42
CA SER A 739 3.55 15.89 -13.01
C SER A 739 4.20 16.30 -14.34
N GLY A 740 4.41 17.59 -14.58
CA GLY A 740 4.94 18.09 -15.88
C GLY A 740 5.84 19.31 -15.84
N ALA A 741 6.02 19.96 -14.69
CA ALA A 741 6.89 21.14 -14.56
C ALA A 741 8.26 20.72 -13.98
N PRO A 742 9.40 21.00 -14.64
CA PRO A 742 10.73 20.62 -14.17
C PRO A 742 11.09 21.20 -12.79
N GLU A 743 10.52 22.35 -12.44
CA GLU A 743 10.74 23.05 -11.18
C GLU A 743 10.07 22.41 -9.93
N TYR A 744 9.22 21.39 -10.09
CA TYR A 744 8.52 20.72 -8.98
C TYR A 744 8.83 19.22 -8.87
N LEU A 745 10.10 18.85 -9.04
CA LEU A 745 10.64 17.59 -8.50
C LEU A 745 10.59 17.63 -6.97
N TYR A 746 9.42 17.36 -6.39
CA TYR A 746 9.28 17.23 -4.93
C TYR A 746 8.92 15.81 -4.50
N GLN A 747 9.71 15.40 -3.52
CA GLN A 747 9.59 14.22 -2.68
C GLN A 747 8.18 14.06 -2.15
N ASN A 748 7.70 12.82 -2.18
CA ASN A 748 6.51 12.39 -1.48
C ASN A 748 6.65 12.72 0.03
N PRO A 749 5.81 13.59 0.63
CA PRO A 749 5.91 13.93 2.05
C PRO A 749 5.51 12.79 3.00
N GLY A 750 5.20 11.60 2.47
CA GLY A 750 5.08 10.36 3.24
C GLY A 750 6.41 9.60 3.43
N ALA A 751 7.54 10.16 2.99
CA ALA A 751 8.88 9.63 3.23
C ALA A 751 9.62 10.50 4.28
N VAL A 752 9.27 10.30 5.55
CA VAL A 752 10.14 10.58 6.71
C VAL A 752 10.08 9.38 7.63
#